data_AF-A0A7S0U9J8-F1
#
_entry.id   AF-A0A7S0U9J8-F1
#
_cell.length_a   1.000
_cell.length_b   1.000
_cell.length_c   1.000
_cell.angle_alpha   90.00
_cell.angle_beta   90.00
_cell.angle_gamma   90.00
#
_symmetry.space_group_name_H-M   'P 1'
#
loop_
_entity.id
_entity.type
_entity.pdbx_description
1 polymer ?
#
loop_
_entity_poly.entity_id
_entity_poly.type
_entity_poly.pdbx_seq_one_letter_code
_entity_poly.pdbx_strand_id
1 'polypeptide(L)'
;CGHVMGASQIAAEQIQVYKDDLIGLTFPELQASVYWPQATGSEGGSDGSVFFWDVCAVVSVFAQSVQRVFRFRPLPSEAPGAFLSDASNYEAVRSFLREGTLVGNTFAGPTLFSPLGQNAGRLPSTMQQSELGSPSLIFPSAFAAAPFVFPTPGSIRCPLNFFRNYSGAVCPLCSHECQSCAVGMQWLFDEVCGCSPGYYAPHRIVGELCQECPKGATCEGGLVAPYPQEGWWGVPGEYEFVECLESRCSGGSNFSCYNGFDFNICDGVERSYYSFGSRLRSKCPESTSDQVTVHVLLIIVVFATFIILNFFLANSFDAIDLLLTSLQRLAIVSNFRLRWPEELFGLLVIFEIVLLDADLAKPDCTLSWTFNWSFWTQKVVLLLLWLSRILPLAMSAWRIKTRHKVTWKEALFTEGNHASHLWNKGVAGSLEVIMMMYPTLVKNILDTFMCRKLPGGKAFLVADANFECWTPHHYSVMAVSGLLIPTLVLGFPIFIGFVLYRAQKAQMLHTDTSLQRYGLLYQRYEPGTLWWEVWRQTQMGLLVAIQVFMWDTPLVQANVALLLFLIGLASHYYSQPYESLILDNLESAAYFVSCLWTLAGIDFYSSDFTARDTLLSICIVSICLYCACAFFLAYFDVRGKVEASTATKKLSVAANKLREQSSRHGSVNWPG
;
A
#
# COMPACT_ATOMS: atom_id res chain seq x y z
N CYS A 1 -0.97 -41.38 -74.40
CA CYS A 1 -0.58 -40.86 -73.07
C CYS A 1 0.59 -39.87 -73.09
N GLY A 2 1.49 -39.84 -74.09
CA GLY A 2 2.65 -38.93 -74.13
C GLY A 2 2.38 -37.46 -74.49
N HIS A 3 1.13 -37.03 -74.60
CA HIS A 3 0.74 -35.66 -74.97
C HIS A 3 -0.37 -35.09 -74.06
N VAL A 4 -0.61 -35.71 -72.91
CA VAL A 4 -1.70 -35.28 -72.03
C VAL A 4 -1.10 -34.34 -70.98
N MET A 5 -1.52 -33.07 -71.03
CA MET A 5 -1.29 -31.96 -70.07
C MET A 5 -0.13 -30.99 -70.42
N GLY A 6 -0.22 -30.39 -71.60
CA GLY A 6 0.54 -29.18 -71.98
C GLY A 6 -0.37 -27.97 -72.23
N ALA A 7 -1.39 -27.74 -71.39
CA ALA A 7 -2.24 -26.57 -71.48
C ALA A 7 -2.16 -25.76 -70.19
N SER A 8 -1.16 -24.88 -70.10
CA SER A 8 -1.18 -23.72 -69.20
C SER A 8 -0.76 -22.52 -70.04
N GLN A 9 -1.67 -21.56 -70.23
CA GLN A 9 -1.43 -20.33 -70.97
C GLN A 9 -0.54 -19.42 -70.12
N ILE A 10 0.78 -19.55 -70.24
CA ILE A 10 1.74 -18.62 -69.61
C ILE A 10 2.54 -17.90 -70.70
N ALA A 11 2.69 -16.59 -70.57
CA ALA A 11 3.52 -15.79 -71.47
C ALA A 11 5.00 -16.19 -71.33
N ALA A 12 5.75 -16.21 -72.44
CA ALA A 12 7.14 -16.68 -72.49
C ALA A 12 8.08 -15.96 -71.47
N GLU A 13 7.78 -14.71 -71.15
CA GLU A 13 8.52 -13.88 -70.20
C GLU A 13 8.31 -14.30 -68.73
N GLN A 14 7.15 -14.88 -68.39
CA GLN A 14 6.80 -15.29 -67.02
C GLN A 14 7.31 -16.71 -66.69
N ILE A 15 7.56 -17.55 -67.68
CA ILE A 15 8.14 -18.90 -67.55
C ILE A 15 9.59 -18.88 -67.04
N GLN A 16 10.33 -17.79 -67.26
CA GLN A 16 11.72 -17.67 -66.79
C GLN A 16 11.82 -17.64 -65.27
N VAL A 17 10.74 -17.20 -64.60
CA VAL A 17 10.70 -16.85 -63.19
C VAL A 17 10.20 -18.00 -62.29
N TYR A 18 9.40 -18.94 -62.81
CA TYR A 18 8.66 -19.96 -62.01
C TYR A 18 9.13 -21.41 -62.16
N LYS A 19 10.13 -21.68 -63.02
CA LYS A 19 10.54 -23.06 -63.39
C LYS A 19 11.37 -23.77 -62.31
N ASP A 20 11.75 -23.07 -61.24
CA ASP A 20 12.81 -23.48 -60.30
C ASP A 20 12.29 -23.90 -58.91
N ASP A 21 10.97 -23.78 -58.64
CA ASP A 21 10.38 -23.86 -57.28
C ASP A 21 10.06 -25.28 -56.76
N LEU A 22 10.24 -26.33 -57.56
CA LEU A 22 9.77 -27.69 -57.21
C LEU A 22 10.65 -28.40 -56.16
N ILE A 23 11.93 -28.09 -56.11
CA ILE A 23 12.91 -28.83 -55.30
C ILE A 23 13.25 -27.96 -54.08
N GLY A 24 12.38 -28.01 -53.09
CA GLY A 24 12.45 -27.13 -51.92
C GLY A 24 11.23 -27.21 -51.00
N LEU A 25 10.04 -27.40 -51.60
CA LEU A 25 8.76 -27.42 -50.90
C LEU A 25 8.57 -28.71 -50.09
N THR A 26 8.08 -28.54 -48.87
CA THR A 26 7.66 -29.64 -48.01
C THR A 26 6.31 -30.22 -48.48
N PHE A 27 6.01 -31.46 -48.10
CA PHE A 27 4.76 -32.13 -48.46
C PHE A 27 3.48 -31.31 -48.10
N PRO A 28 3.37 -30.66 -46.92
CA PRO A 28 2.23 -29.81 -46.61
C PRO A 28 2.11 -28.57 -47.49
N GLU A 29 3.23 -27.96 -47.91
CA GLU A 29 3.26 -26.80 -48.80
C GLU A 29 2.85 -27.19 -50.24
N LEU A 30 3.25 -28.38 -50.68
CA LEU A 30 2.78 -28.99 -51.92
C LEU A 30 1.29 -29.35 -51.86
N GLN A 31 0.78 -29.78 -50.71
CA GLN A 31 -0.63 -30.10 -50.54
C GLN A 31 -1.50 -28.83 -50.48
N ALA A 32 -1.05 -27.80 -49.77
CA ALA A 32 -1.73 -26.50 -49.66
C ALA A 32 -1.77 -25.72 -50.99
N SER A 33 -0.75 -25.90 -51.84
CA SER A 33 -0.75 -25.33 -53.21
C SER A 33 -1.65 -26.09 -54.19
N VAL A 34 -2.05 -27.34 -53.87
CA VAL A 34 -2.91 -28.19 -54.71
C VAL A 34 -4.38 -28.19 -54.25
N TYR A 35 -4.66 -27.93 -52.97
CA TYR A 35 -6.00 -27.91 -52.40
C TYR A 35 -6.46 -26.48 -52.06
N TRP A 36 -7.31 -25.89 -52.90
CA TRP A 36 -8.25 -24.87 -52.42
C TRP A 36 -9.67 -25.45 -52.39
N PRO A 37 -10.39 -25.42 -51.24
CA PRO A 37 -11.81 -25.70 -51.22
C PRO A 37 -12.54 -24.54 -51.89
N GLN A 38 -13.48 -24.86 -52.79
CA GLN A 38 -14.39 -23.90 -53.41
C GLN A 38 -14.85 -22.85 -52.40
N ALA A 39 -14.50 -21.59 -52.65
CA ALA A 39 -15.10 -20.46 -51.96
C ALA A 39 -16.62 -20.50 -52.24
N THR A 40 -17.39 -21.05 -51.30
CA THR A 40 -18.80 -20.70 -51.18
C THR A 40 -18.84 -19.25 -50.77
N GLY A 41 -19.24 -18.40 -51.71
CA GLY A 41 -19.28 -16.96 -51.53
C GLY A 41 -20.26 -16.55 -50.43
N SER A 42 -19.83 -15.60 -49.61
CA SER A 42 -20.64 -14.46 -49.22
C SER A 42 -19.73 -13.29 -48.85
N GLU A 43 -19.66 -12.37 -49.82
CA GLU A 43 -19.69 -10.91 -49.65
C GLU A 43 -18.55 -10.18 -48.90
N GLY A 44 -17.86 -9.34 -49.67
CA GLY A 44 -17.67 -7.94 -49.29
C GLY A 44 -16.23 -7.50 -49.03
N GLY A 45 -15.61 -6.82 -50.00
CA GLY A 45 -14.42 -6.01 -49.73
C GLY A 45 -13.47 -5.86 -50.92
N SER A 46 -13.75 -4.88 -51.77
CA SER A 46 -12.90 -4.38 -52.85
C SER A 46 -11.60 -3.76 -52.32
N ASP A 47 -10.46 -4.38 -52.59
CA ASP A 47 -9.30 -3.78 -53.27
C ASP A 47 -8.12 -4.74 -53.24
N GLY A 48 -7.40 -4.84 -54.36
CA GLY A 48 -6.20 -5.66 -54.48
C GLY A 48 -6.45 -6.97 -55.21
N SER A 49 -6.40 -6.88 -56.54
CA SER A 49 -6.10 -8.01 -57.41
C SER A 49 -4.85 -8.75 -56.90
N VAL A 50 -5.04 -9.82 -56.13
CA VAL A 50 -4.00 -10.82 -55.92
C VAL A 50 -3.85 -11.52 -57.27
N PHE A 51 -2.81 -11.14 -58.00
CA PHE A 51 -2.43 -11.80 -59.24
C PHE A 51 -2.09 -13.25 -58.91
N PHE A 52 -3.03 -14.16 -59.16
CA PHE A 52 -2.81 -15.60 -59.06
C PHE A 52 -1.99 -16.05 -60.27
N TRP A 53 -0.67 -16.03 -60.13
CA TRP A 53 0.24 -16.59 -61.12
C TRP A 53 0.10 -18.11 -61.14
N ASP A 54 -0.11 -18.62 -62.33
CA ASP A 54 -0.63 -19.94 -62.67
C ASP A 54 0.26 -21.11 -62.18
N VAL A 55 -0.16 -21.77 -61.08
CA VAL A 55 0.43 -22.96 -60.42
C VAL A 55 0.52 -24.19 -61.35
N CYS A 56 -0.08 -24.12 -62.55
CA CYS A 56 -0.21 -25.24 -63.48
C CYS A 56 1.12 -25.76 -64.08
N ALA A 57 2.17 -24.93 -64.19
CA ALA A 57 3.45 -25.38 -64.75
C ALA A 57 4.23 -26.30 -63.79
N VAL A 58 4.25 -25.95 -62.50
CA VAL A 58 4.82 -26.75 -61.39
C VAL A 58 4.10 -28.09 -61.28
N VAL A 59 2.77 -28.06 -61.31
CA VAL A 59 1.92 -29.26 -61.28
C VAL A 59 2.14 -30.12 -62.52
N SER A 60 2.34 -29.54 -63.71
CA SER A 60 2.59 -30.31 -64.94
C SER A 60 3.93 -31.04 -64.93
N VAL A 61 5.03 -30.36 -64.53
CA VAL A 61 6.37 -30.99 -64.45
C VAL A 61 6.41 -32.06 -63.35
N PHE A 62 5.81 -31.78 -62.19
CA PHE A 62 5.69 -32.76 -61.11
C PHE A 62 4.83 -33.96 -61.50
N ALA A 63 3.65 -33.73 -62.11
CA ALA A 63 2.77 -34.78 -62.59
C ALA A 63 3.45 -35.65 -63.66
N GLN A 64 4.23 -35.05 -64.56
CA GLN A 64 5.00 -35.81 -65.57
C GLN A 64 6.12 -36.65 -64.93
N SER A 65 6.79 -36.12 -63.91
CA SER A 65 7.82 -36.85 -63.15
C SER A 65 7.24 -38.04 -62.39
N VAL A 66 6.14 -37.80 -61.69
CA VAL A 66 5.34 -38.83 -61.01
C VAL A 66 4.87 -39.88 -62.00
N GLN A 67 4.27 -39.48 -63.13
CA GLN A 67 3.83 -40.41 -64.17
C GLN A 67 4.98 -41.24 -64.72
N ARG A 68 6.20 -40.70 -64.78
CA ARG A 68 7.39 -41.43 -65.26
C ARG A 68 7.88 -42.46 -64.26
N VAL A 69 7.99 -42.06 -62.99
CA VAL A 69 8.48 -42.90 -61.89
C VAL A 69 7.51 -44.03 -61.57
N PHE A 70 6.20 -43.73 -61.60
CA PHE A 70 5.14 -44.68 -61.28
C PHE A 70 4.51 -45.35 -62.50
N ARG A 71 5.06 -45.16 -63.72
CA ARG A 71 4.51 -45.70 -64.98
C ARG A 71 4.28 -47.22 -64.95
N PHE A 72 5.07 -47.92 -64.14
CA PHE A 72 5.03 -49.38 -64.00
C PHE A 72 5.08 -49.85 -62.53
N ARG A 73 4.80 -48.94 -61.57
CA ARG A 73 4.70 -49.28 -60.15
C ARG A 73 3.23 -49.40 -59.76
N PRO A 74 2.84 -50.42 -58.97
CA PRO A 74 1.49 -50.49 -58.42
C PRO A 74 1.29 -49.33 -57.44
N LEU A 75 0.22 -48.55 -57.64
CA LEU A 75 -0.20 -47.56 -56.66
C LEU A 75 -0.89 -48.27 -55.48
N PRO A 76 -0.71 -47.82 -54.23
CA PRO A 76 -1.42 -48.39 -53.08
C PRO A 76 -2.93 -48.32 -53.30
N SER A 77 -3.61 -49.46 -53.22
CA SER A 77 -5.05 -49.58 -53.49
C SER A 77 -5.92 -48.87 -52.46
N GLU A 78 -5.43 -48.71 -51.24
CA GLU A 78 -6.19 -48.15 -50.12
C GLU A 78 -6.17 -46.61 -50.06
N ALA A 79 -5.17 -45.97 -50.68
CA ALA A 79 -5.05 -44.51 -50.71
C ALA A 79 -4.35 -44.04 -51.99
N PRO A 80 -5.02 -44.10 -53.15
CA PRO A 80 -4.41 -43.77 -54.45
C PRO A 80 -3.94 -42.31 -54.56
N GLY A 81 -4.41 -41.40 -53.69
CA GLY A 81 -3.91 -40.03 -53.58
C GLY A 81 -2.71 -39.85 -52.64
N ALA A 82 -2.34 -40.88 -51.86
CA ALA A 82 -1.32 -40.80 -50.81
C ALA A 82 -0.05 -41.61 -51.13
N PHE A 83 0.15 -42.08 -52.36
CA PHE A 83 1.33 -42.88 -52.72
C PHE A 83 2.68 -42.16 -52.50
N LEU A 84 2.68 -40.83 -52.49
CA LEU A 84 3.83 -39.98 -52.17
C LEU A 84 4.05 -39.78 -50.65
N SER A 85 3.16 -40.29 -49.79
CA SER A 85 3.32 -40.25 -48.33
C SER A 85 4.39 -41.24 -47.83
N ASP A 86 4.72 -42.24 -48.65
CA ASP A 86 5.85 -43.13 -48.41
C ASP A 86 7.15 -42.43 -48.82
N ALA A 87 8.07 -42.28 -47.85
CA ALA A 87 9.36 -41.62 -48.05
C ALA A 87 10.17 -42.26 -49.18
N SER A 88 10.04 -43.57 -49.40
CA SER A 88 10.74 -44.28 -50.47
C SER A 88 10.20 -43.92 -51.87
N ASN A 89 8.90 -43.69 -51.97
CA ASN A 89 8.21 -43.28 -53.19
C ASN A 89 8.49 -41.81 -53.52
N TYR A 90 8.50 -40.94 -52.52
CA TYR A 90 8.89 -39.55 -52.67
C TYR A 90 10.36 -39.42 -53.10
N GLU A 91 11.27 -40.14 -52.44
CA GLU A 91 12.69 -40.14 -52.81
C GLU A 91 12.92 -40.71 -54.21
N ALA A 92 12.12 -41.69 -54.67
CA ALA A 92 12.20 -42.20 -56.04
C ALA A 92 11.82 -41.14 -57.10
N VAL A 93 10.86 -40.25 -56.82
CA VAL A 93 10.55 -39.12 -57.72
C VAL A 93 11.68 -38.11 -57.72
N ARG A 94 12.25 -37.84 -56.54
CA ARG A 94 13.37 -36.91 -56.38
C ARG A 94 14.65 -37.42 -57.03
N SER A 95 14.95 -38.72 -56.93
CA SER A 95 16.10 -39.34 -57.58
C SER A 95 15.97 -39.25 -59.09
N PHE A 96 14.78 -39.54 -59.64
CA PHE A 96 14.50 -39.41 -61.06
C PHE A 96 14.70 -37.98 -61.57
N LEU A 97 14.22 -36.97 -60.83
CA LEU A 97 14.47 -35.57 -61.15
C LEU A 97 15.97 -35.28 -61.19
N ARG A 98 16.76 -35.77 -60.23
CA ARG A 98 18.22 -35.55 -60.16
C ARG A 98 19.05 -36.28 -61.20
N GLU A 99 18.52 -37.33 -61.82
CA GLU A 99 19.22 -38.08 -62.87
C GLU A 99 19.52 -37.21 -64.11
N GLY A 100 18.89 -36.03 -64.21
CA GLY A 100 19.05 -35.13 -65.35
C GLY A 100 18.48 -35.69 -66.64
N THR A 101 17.56 -36.64 -66.52
CA THR A 101 16.78 -37.16 -67.63
C THR A 101 15.72 -36.14 -68.04
N LEU A 102 15.35 -36.17 -69.32
CA LEU A 102 14.29 -35.32 -69.85
C LEU A 102 12.96 -35.69 -69.19
N VAL A 103 12.49 -34.81 -68.29
CA VAL A 103 11.22 -34.99 -67.58
C VAL A 103 10.05 -34.85 -68.55
N GLY A 104 10.13 -33.86 -69.43
CA GLY A 104 9.17 -33.64 -70.50
C GLY A 104 9.46 -32.38 -71.31
N ASN A 105 8.73 -32.24 -72.42
CA ASN A 105 8.79 -31.05 -73.26
C ASN A 105 7.65 -30.12 -72.86
N THR A 106 8.00 -28.92 -72.40
CA THR A 106 7.04 -27.84 -72.16
C THR A 106 6.99 -26.93 -73.38
N PHE A 107 6.06 -25.98 -73.38
CA PHE A 107 5.95 -24.94 -74.42
C PHE A 107 7.27 -24.16 -74.63
N ALA A 108 8.10 -24.05 -73.58
CA ALA A 108 9.40 -23.37 -73.62
C ALA A 108 10.61 -24.29 -73.86
N GLY A 109 10.36 -25.56 -74.18
CA GLY A 109 11.40 -26.54 -74.52
C GLY A 109 11.58 -27.67 -73.51
N PRO A 110 12.63 -28.49 -73.67
CA PRO A 110 12.90 -29.62 -72.80
C PRO A 110 13.17 -29.16 -71.35
N THR A 111 12.59 -29.87 -70.37
CA THR A 111 12.83 -29.63 -68.94
C THR A 111 13.68 -30.75 -68.36
N LEU A 112 14.85 -30.36 -67.85
CA LEU A 112 15.91 -31.20 -67.31
C LEU A 112 16.32 -30.60 -65.96
N PHE A 113 16.77 -31.43 -65.02
CA PHE A 113 17.31 -30.96 -63.76
C PHE A 113 18.79 -31.37 -63.61
N SER A 114 19.58 -30.57 -62.92
CA SER A 114 20.97 -30.87 -62.60
C SER A 114 21.04 -31.92 -61.48
N PRO A 115 22.21 -32.55 -61.26
CA PRO A 115 22.43 -33.45 -60.11
C PRO A 115 22.20 -32.79 -58.76
N LEU A 116 22.23 -31.45 -58.71
CA LEU A 116 21.94 -30.66 -57.50
C LEU A 116 20.43 -30.46 -57.27
N GLY A 117 19.58 -30.87 -58.22
CA GLY A 117 18.13 -30.68 -58.17
C GLY A 117 17.69 -29.27 -58.59
N GLN A 118 18.38 -28.66 -59.54
CA GLN A 118 18.03 -27.33 -60.10
C GLN A 118 17.72 -27.45 -61.58
N ASN A 119 16.99 -26.52 -62.19
CA ASN A 119 16.76 -26.59 -63.62
C ASN A 119 18.07 -26.47 -64.41
N ALA A 120 18.36 -27.42 -65.29
CA ALA A 120 19.57 -27.39 -66.09
C ALA A 120 19.47 -26.28 -67.15
N GLY A 121 20.45 -25.36 -67.19
CA GLY A 121 20.54 -24.29 -68.19
C GLY A 121 20.09 -22.89 -67.71
N ARG A 122 19.84 -22.69 -66.42
CA ARG A 122 19.53 -21.38 -65.81
C ARG A 122 20.26 -21.19 -64.48
N LEU A 123 20.41 -19.94 -64.03
CA LEU A 123 20.97 -19.62 -62.71
C LEU A 123 19.97 -19.99 -61.62
N PRO A 124 20.38 -20.61 -60.50
CA PRO A 124 19.47 -20.99 -59.45
C PRO A 124 18.88 -19.77 -58.73
N SER A 125 17.55 -19.71 -58.66
CA SER A 125 16.81 -18.73 -57.88
C SER A 125 15.70 -19.42 -57.08
N THR A 126 15.54 -19.05 -55.82
CA THR A 126 14.36 -19.38 -55.01
C THR A 126 13.65 -18.07 -54.69
N MET A 127 12.40 -17.93 -55.12
CA MET A 127 11.57 -16.79 -54.75
C MET A 127 10.60 -17.18 -53.65
N GLN A 128 10.41 -16.28 -52.68
CA GLN A 128 9.32 -16.36 -51.71
C GLN A 128 8.47 -15.09 -51.80
N GLN A 129 7.22 -15.18 -51.37
CA GLN A 129 6.37 -14.02 -51.23
C GLN A 129 6.74 -13.30 -49.92
N SER A 130 7.13 -12.02 -50.00
CA SER A 130 7.35 -11.21 -48.80
C SER A 130 6.04 -10.99 -48.03
N GLU A 131 6.13 -10.53 -46.78
CA GLU A 131 4.97 -10.19 -45.94
C GLU A 131 4.00 -9.19 -46.61
N LEU A 132 4.46 -8.45 -47.62
CA LEU A 132 3.68 -7.48 -48.41
C LEU A 132 3.13 -8.05 -49.72
N GLY A 133 3.24 -9.36 -49.95
CA GLY A 133 2.67 -10.02 -51.13
C GLY A 133 3.50 -9.94 -52.41
N SER A 134 4.65 -9.25 -52.40
CA SER A 134 5.56 -9.15 -53.54
C SER A 134 6.60 -10.29 -53.55
N PRO A 135 6.94 -10.85 -54.73
CA PRO A 135 7.97 -11.87 -54.83
C PRO A 135 9.33 -11.26 -54.49
N SER A 136 10.01 -11.81 -53.49
CA SER A 136 11.34 -11.43 -53.04
C SER A 136 12.27 -12.64 -53.04
N LEU A 137 13.53 -12.38 -53.40
CA LEU A 137 14.57 -13.41 -53.47
C LEU A 137 15.13 -13.63 -52.06
N ILE A 138 14.69 -14.69 -51.38
CA ILE A 138 15.07 -14.93 -49.99
C ILE A 138 15.48 -16.40 -49.84
N PHE A 139 16.78 -16.69 -49.87
CA PHE A 139 17.50 -17.76 -49.15
C PHE A 139 19.01 -17.67 -49.49
N PRO A 140 19.96 -18.14 -48.64
CA PRO A 140 21.38 -17.93 -48.87
C PRO A 140 21.85 -18.71 -50.09
N SER A 141 22.48 -18.00 -51.04
CA SER A 141 23.09 -18.56 -52.26
C SER A 141 24.09 -19.69 -52.02
N ALA A 142 24.60 -19.83 -50.79
CA ALA A 142 25.49 -20.92 -50.39
C ALA A 142 24.85 -22.32 -50.44
N PHE A 143 23.52 -22.44 -50.25
CA PHE A 143 22.81 -23.73 -50.36
C PHE A 143 22.46 -24.11 -51.80
N ALA A 144 22.39 -23.13 -52.71
CA ALA A 144 22.24 -23.38 -54.14
C ALA A 144 23.49 -24.02 -54.77
N ALA A 145 24.62 -24.04 -54.05
CA ALA A 145 25.86 -24.69 -54.47
C ALA A 145 26.07 -26.09 -53.88
N ALA A 146 25.16 -26.57 -53.01
CA ALA A 146 25.26 -27.86 -52.32
C ALA A 146 24.10 -28.80 -52.70
N PRO A 147 24.32 -30.13 -52.73
CA PRO A 147 23.25 -31.08 -52.98
C PRO A 147 22.22 -31.01 -51.85
N PHE A 148 20.93 -30.88 -52.21
CA PHE A 148 19.83 -31.01 -51.25
C PHE A 148 19.97 -32.37 -50.51
N VAL A 149 20.01 -32.42 -49.18
CA VAL A 149 20.13 -33.67 -48.40
C VAL A 149 18.78 -33.97 -47.75
N PHE A 150 18.31 -35.21 -47.84
CA PHE A 150 17.08 -35.65 -47.15
C PHE A 150 17.44 -36.19 -45.76
N PRO A 151 16.61 -35.95 -44.72
CA PRO A 151 15.41 -35.10 -44.71
C PRO A 151 15.74 -33.60 -44.72
N THR A 152 14.88 -32.78 -45.33
CA THR A 152 14.99 -31.32 -45.16
C THR A 152 14.71 -30.96 -43.70
N PRO A 153 15.37 -29.94 -43.12
CA PRO A 153 15.09 -29.51 -41.75
C PRO A 153 13.59 -29.23 -41.50
N GLY A 154 12.86 -28.74 -42.50
CA GLY A 154 11.40 -28.55 -42.45
C GLY A 154 10.54 -29.81 -42.59
N SER A 155 11.12 -30.99 -42.81
CA SER A 155 10.42 -32.29 -42.85
C SER A 155 10.54 -33.09 -41.55
N ILE A 156 11.38 -32.64 -40.62
CA ILE A 156 11.53 -33.23 -39.29
C ILE A 156 10.43 -32.68 -38.39
N ARG A 157 9.64 -33.57 -37.76
CA ARG A 157 8.63 -33.15 -36.77
C ARG A 157 9.34 -32.58 -35.54
N CYS A 158 8.84 -31.47 -35.01
CA CYS A 158 9.35 -30.94 -33.76
C CYS A 158 9.18 -31.97 -32.63
N PRO A 159 10.21 -32.18 -31.77
CA PRO A 159 10.13 -33.09 -30.62
C PRO A 159 9.01 -32.70 -29.65
N LEU A 160 8.70 -33.58 -28.70
CA LEU A 160 7.74 -33.28 -27.62
C LEU A 160 8.15 -31.99 -26.90
N ASN A 161 7.19 -31.09 -26.63
CA ASN A 161 7.43 -29.74 -26.07
C ASN A 161 8.17 -28.78 -27.01
N PHE A 162 8.06 -28.97 -28.32
CA PHE A 162 8.50 -27.97 -29.29
C PHE A 162 7.44 -27.78 -30.39
N PHE A 163 7.32 -26.55 -30.90
CA PHE A 163 6.37 -26.21 -31.97
C PHE A 163 7.11 -25.60 -33.16
N ARG A 164 6.45 -25.52 -34.33
CA ARG A 164 7.04 -24.92 -35.54
C ARG A 164 6.50 -23.50 -35.74
N ASN A 165 7.39 -22.50 -35.77
CA ASN A 165 7.03 -21.12 -36.14
C ASN A 165 7.17 -20.95 -37.67
N TYR A 166 6.19 -20.31 -38.32
CA TYR A 166 6.11 -20.14 -39.78
C TYR A 166 7.33 -19.44 -40.39
N SER A 167 8.14 -18.76 -39.58
CA SER A 167 9.32 -17.99 -40.00
C SER A 167 10.65 -18.76 -39.96
N GLY A 168 10.68 -20.06 -39.66
CA GLY A 168 11.96 -20.79 -39.64
C GLY A 168 11.89 -22.32 -39.57
N ALA A 169 13.03 -22.96 -39.89
CA ALA A 169 13.24 -24.41 -39.74
C ALA A 169 13.64 -24.84 -38.31
N VAL A 170 13.51 -23.93 -37.34
CA VAL A 170 13.89 -24.15 -35.93
C VAL A 170 12.61 -24.40 -35.14
N CYS A 171 12.62 -25.44 -34.32
CA CYS A 171 11.55 -25.73 -33.38
C CYS A 171 11.85 -25.02 -32.05
N PRO A 172 11.21 -23.88 -31.72
CA PRO A 172 11.28 -23.28 -30.39
C PRO A 172 10.68 -24.20 -29.31
N LEU A 173 11.29 -24.17 -28.12
CA LEU A 173 10.87 -24.93 -26.94
C LEU A 173 9.56 -24.32 -26.38
N CYS A 174 8.53 -25.14 -26.18
CA CYS A 174 7.42 -24.83 -25.26
C CYS A 174 8.05 -24.79 -23.86
N SER A 175 7.97 -23.66 -23.15
CA SER A 175 8.64 -23.49 -21.85
C SER A 175 8.36 -24.68 -20.93
N HIS A 176 9.33 -25.01 -20.06
CA HIS A 176 9.42 -26.27 -19.29
C HIS A 176 8.20 -26.61 -18.40
N GLU A 177 7.20 -25.73 -18.36
CA GLU A 177 6.02 -25.71 -17.49
C GLU A 177 4.70 -25.51 -18.27
N CYS A 178 4.70 -25.63 -19.60
CA CYS A 178 3.46 -25.73 -20.41
C CYS A 178 2.85 -27.13 -20.29
N GLN A 179 1.53 -27.25 -20.42
CA GLN A 179 0.73 -28.47 -20.18
C GLN A 179 0.91 -29.63 -21.21
N SER A 180 2.08 -29.70 -21.85
CA SER A 180 2.54 -30.61 -22.92
C SER A 180 2.08 -30.27 -24.35
N CYS A 181 3.05 -29.96 -25.23
CA CYS A 181 2.82 -29.81 -26.67
C CYS A 181 3.01 -31.17 -27.36
N ALA A 182 2.01 -31.64 -28.10
CA ALA A 182 2.09 -32.90 -28.84
C ALA A 182 3.15 -32.86 -29.95
N VAL A 183 3.77 -34.01 -30.24
CA VAL A 183 4.81 -34.14 -31.28
C VAL A 183 4.28 -33.72 -32.65
N GLY A 184 4.92 -32.72 -33.28
CA GLY A 184 4.56 -32.25 -34.62
C GLY A 184 3.47 -31.17 -34.69
N MET A 185 3.20 -30.46 -33.60
CA MET A 185 2.24 -29.35 -33.58
C MET A 185 2.69 -28.17 -34.45
N GLN A 186 1.79 -27.69 -35.32
CA GLN A 186 2.05 -26.63 -36.31
C GLN A 186 1.51 -25.25 -35.91
N TRP A 187 0.55 -25.22 -34.98
CA TRP A 187 -0.14 -24.01 -34.53
C TRP A 187 -0.22 -24.01 -33.01
N LEU A 188 -0.05 -22.83 -32.41
CA LEU A 188 -0.29 -22.61 -30.99
C LEU A 188 -1.76 -22.21 -30.80
N PHE A 189 -2.49 -22.98 -30.00
CA PHE A 189 -3.79 -22.59 -29.48
C PHE A 189 -3.64 -22.26 -28.00
N ASP A 190 -4.39 -21.27 -27.50
CA ASP A 190 -4.38 -20.85 -26.09
C ASP A 190 -4.61 -22.03 -25.13
N GLU A 191 -5.39 -23.03 -25.56
CA GLU A 191 -5.75 -24.23 -24.80
C GLU A 191 -4.59 -25.24 -24.63
N VAL A 192 -3.50 -25.11 -25.39
CA VAL A 192 -2.43 -26.14 -25.46
C VAL A 192 -1.07 -25.63 -24.98
N CYS A 193 -0.83 -24.31 -24.94
CA CYS A 193 0.46 -23.74 -24.57
C CYS A 193 0.35 -22.52 -23.62
N GLY A 194 -0.39 -22.71 -22.53
CA GLY A 194 -0.42 -21.78 -21.40
C GLY A 194 0.50 -22.21 -20.25
N CYS A 195 0.79 -21.30 -19.32
CA CYS A 195 1.59 -21.60 -18.13
C CYS A 195 0.86 -22.54 -17.16
N SER A 196 1.58 -23.39 -16.44
CA SER A 196 0.98 -24.19 -15.37
C SER A 196 0.54 -23.30 -14.17
N PRO A 197 -0.42 -23.76 -13.34
CA PRO A 197 -0.77 -23.06 -12.10
C PRO A 197 0.46 -22.80 -11.22
N GLY A 198 0.57 -21.60 -10.67
CA GLY A 198 1.79 -21.14 -9.98
C GLY A 198 2.79 -20.39 -10.89
N TYR A 199 2.50 -20.27 -12.18
CA TYR A 199 3.29 -19.50 -13.14
C TYR A 199 2.39 -18.63 -14.03
N TYR A 200 2.97 -17.59 -14.63
CA TYR A 200 2.25 -16.67 -15.52
C TYR A 200 3.10 -16.16 -16.69
N ALA A 201 2.42 -15.71 -17.76
CA ALA A 201 3.03 -15.10 -18.93
C ALA A 201 3.00 -13.56 -18.81
N PRO A 202 4.15 -12.86 -18.74
CA PRO A 202 4.21 -11.41 -18.48
C PRO A 202 3.44 -10.56 -19.51
N HIS A 203 3.58 -10.87 -20.80
CA HIS A 203 2.92 -10.13 -21.88
C HIS A 203 1.62 -10.80 -22.36
N ARG A 204 1.23 -11.91 -21.71
CA ARG A 204 0.04 -12.71 -22.05
C ARG A 204 0.08 -13.22 -23.50
N ILE A 205 1.29 -13.54 -23.98
CA ILE A 205 1.52 -14.07 -25.33
C ILE A 205 1.72 -15.58 -25.24
N VAL A 206 1.08 -16.33 -26.15
CA VAL A 206 1.22 -17.78 -26.23
C VAL A 206 2.66 -18.17 -26.57
N GLY A 207 3.24 -19.09 -25.80
CA GLY A 207 4.61 -19.56 -26.02
C GLY A 207 5.71 -18.65 -25.47
N GLU A 208 5.37 -17.58 -24.75
CA GLU A 208 6.31 -16.80 -23.95
C GLU A 208 6.88 -17.65 -22.78
N LEU A 209 8.08 -17.33 -22.32
CA LEU A 209 8.67 -17.97 -21.13
C LEU A 209 7.85 -17.62 -19.87
N CYS A 210 7.32 -18.64 -19.21
CA CYS A 210 6.59 -18.49 -17.95
C CYS A 210 7.50 -18.02 -16.81
N GLN A 211 6.97 -17.17 -15.93
CA GLN A 211 7.65 -16.69 -14.73
C GLN A 211 6.94 -17.18 -13.47
N GLU A 212 7.70 -17.36 -12.39
CA GLU A 212 7.18 -17.76 -11.08
C GLU A 212 6.13 -16.75 -10.58
N CYS A 213 5.08 -17.25 -9.94
CA CYS A 213 4.03 -16.39 -9.41
C CYS A 213 4.61 -15.37 -8.41
N PRO A 214 4.30 -14.07 -8.54
CA PRO A 214 4.75 -13.05 -7.61
C PRO A 214 4.27 -13.34 -6.18
N LYS A 215 5.07 -12.93 -5.18
CA LYS A 215 4.67 -13.05 -3.77
C LYS A 215 3.37 -12.27 -3.54
N GLY A 216 2.38 -12.92 -2.92
CA GLY A 216 1.10 -12.27 -2.65
C GLY A 216 0.06 -12.37 -3.76
N ALA A 217 0.38 -13.08 -4.85
CA ALA A 217 -0.52 -13.29 -5.97
C ALA A 217 -1.04 -14.72 -6.04
N THR A 218 -2.21 -14.87 -6.66
CA THR A 218 -2.75 -16.15 -7.11
C THR A 218 -2.60 -16.22 -8.63
N CYS A 219 -1.93 -17.28 -9.10
CA CYS A 219 -1.72 -17.55 -10.51
C CYS A 219 -2.42 -18.86 -10.89
N GLU A 220 -3.55 -18.76 -11.59
CA GLU A 220 -4.32 -19.93 -12.07
C GLU A 220 -3.62 -20.66 -13.24
N GLY A 221 -2.63 -20.01 -13.86
CA GLY A 221 -1.97 -20.50 -15.07
C GLY A 221 -2.62 -19.98 -16.35
N GLY A 222 -2.28 -20.58 -17.49
CA GLY A 222 -2.75 -20.15 -18.81
C GLY A 222 -2.12 -18.82 -19.25
N LEU A 223 -2.96 -17.94 -19.79
CA LEU A 223 -2.66 -16.54 -20.11
C LEU A 223 -3.30 -15.55 -19.12
N VAL A 224 -3.88 -16.06 -18.03
CA VAL A 224 -4.55 -15.24 -17.03
C VAL A 224 -3.49 -14.44 -16.26
N ALA A 225 -3.76 -13.16 -16.06
CA ALA A 225 -2.87 -12.31 -15.28
C ALA A 225 -2.93 -12.67 -13.79
N PRO A 226 -1.78 -12.65 -13.08
CA PRO A 226 -1.78 -12.77 -11.63
C PRO A 226 -2.71 -11.74 -10.98
N TYR A 227 -3.47 -12.17 -9.98
CA TYR A 227 -4.35 -11.32 -9.20
C TYR A 227 -4.05 -11.49 -7.70
N PRO A 228 -4.39 -10.52 -6.84
CA PRO A 228 -3.99 -10.56 -5.43
C PRO A 228 -4.68 -11.72 -4.68
N GLN A 229 -3.94 -12.40 -3.81
CA GLN A 229 -4.54 -13.32 -2.85
C GLN A 229 -5.28 -12.55 -1.73
N GLU A 230 -6.11 -13.25 -0.95
CA GLU A 230 -6.78 -12.67 0.21
C GLU A 230 -5.75 -12.05 1.19
N GLY A 231 -6.04 -10.84 1.68
CA GLY A 231 -5.11 -10.06 2.50
C GLY A 231 -4.03 -9.30 1.73
N TRP A 232 -3.99 -9.37 0.40
CA TRP A 232 -3.04 -8.64 -0.45
C TRP A 232 -3.75 -7.68 -1.40
N TRP A 233 -3.06 -6.60 -1.76
CA TRP A 233 -3.52 -5.56 -2.67
C TRP A 233 -2.56 -5.43 -3.85
N GLY A 234 -3.10 -5.10 -5.02
CA GLY A 234 -2.33 -4.87 -6.23
C GLY A 234 -3.06 -3.93 -7.18
N VAL A 235 -2.36 -3.51 -8.24
CA VAL A 235 -2.94 -2.66 -9.28
C VAL A 235 -3.12 -3.51 -10.55
N PRO A 236 -4.27 -3.42 -11.24
CA PRO A 236 -4.47 -4.14 -12.50
C PRO A 236 -3.39 -3.79 -13.53
N GLY A 237 -2.67 -4.80 -14.01
CA GLY A 237 -1.59 -4.65 -15.00
C GLY A 237 -0.18 -4.52 -14.39
N GLU A 238 -0.07 -4.38 -13.06
CA GLU A 238 1.19 -4.42 -12.33
C GLU A 238 1.33 -5.77 -11.62
N TYR A 239 2.54 -6.35 -11.62
CA TYR A 239 2.82 -7.66 -11.01
C TYR A 239 3.50 -7.56 -9.63
N GLU A 240 3.42 -6.39 -9.00
CA GLU A 240 3.87 -6.15 -7.62
C GLU A 240 2.65 -6.10 -6.70
N PHE A 241 2.66 -6.90 -5.63
CA PHE A 241 1.57 -7.01 -4.66
C PHE A 241 2.06 -6.67 -3.26
N VAL A 242 1.19 -6.07 -2.46
CA VAL A 242 1.50 -5.57 -1.12
C VAL A 242 0.51 -6.14 -0.10
N GLU A 243 1.02 -6.64 1.02
CA GLU A 243 0.19 -7.10 2.14
C GLU A 243 -0.58 -5.93 2.75
N CYS A 244 -1.87 -6.14 2.96
CA CYS A 244 -2.79 -5.15 3.53
C CYS A 244 -2.71 -5.10 5.04
N LEU A 245 -3.12 -3.97 5.62
CA LEU A 245 -3.33 -3.88 7.05
C LEU A 245 -4.48 -4.82 7.45
N GLU A 246 -4.26 -5.70 8.42
CA GLU A 246 -5.33 -6.45 9.12
C GLU A 246 -6.30 -7.21 8.20
N SER A 247 -5.80 -7.73 7.06
CA SER A 247 -6.61 -8.51 6.10
C SER A 247 -7.83 -7.78 5.54
N ARG A 248 -7.79 -6.45 5.38
CA ARG A 248 -8.89 -5.64 4.79
C ARG A 248 -9.13 -5.88 3.30
N CYS A 249 -8.24 -6.62 2.65
CA CYS A 249 -8.30 -6.90 1.24
C CYS A 249 -8.95 -8.25 1.00
N SER A 250 -10.08 -8.26 0.29
CA SER A 250 -10.75 -9.50 -0.12
C SER A 250 -9.95 -10.25 -1.20
N GLY A 251 -9.06 -9.55 -1.92
CA GLY A 251 -8.28 -10.11 -3.01
C GLY A 251 -9.16 -10.45 -4.22
N GLY A 252 -8.72 -11.44 -5.01
CA GLY A 252 -9.45 -11.97 -6.15
C GLY A 252 -9.24 -11.18 -7.45
N SER A 253 -9.80 -11.71 -8.54
CA SER A 253 -9.61 -11.19 -9.91
C SER A 253 -10.12 -9.76 -10.12
N ASN A 254 -11.01 -9.28 -9.24
CA ASN A 254 -11.59 -7.94 -9.30
C ASN A 254 -10.81 -6.90 -8.47
N PHE A 255 -9.71 -7.28 -7.81
CA PHE A 255 -8.89 -6.37 -6.99
C PHE A 255 -9.71 -5.60 -5.94
N SER A 256 -10.69 -6.29 -5.32
CA SER A 256 -11.66 -5.66 -4.41
C SER A 256 -11.24 -5.68 -2.94
N CYS A 257 -11.73 -4.69 -2.20
CA CYS A 257 -11.65 -4.60 -0.74
C CYS A 257 -12.90 -5.23 -0.08
N TYR A 258 -12.83 -5.55 1.22
CA TYR A 258 -14.04 -5.86 1.97
C TYR A 258 -14.97 -4.65 2.07
N ASN A 259 -16.27 -4.89 2.26
CA ASN A 259 -17.28 -3.85 2.37
C ASN A 259 -16.92 -2.76 3.39
N GLY A 260 -17.04 -1.49 3.01
CA GLY A 260 -16.67 -0.35 3.85
C GLY A 260 -15.21 0.08 3.77
N PHE A 261 -14.36 -0.68 3.07
CA PHE A 261 -13.01 -0.29 2.70
C PHE A 261 -12.92 0.00 1.22
N ASP A 262 -12.17 1.03 0.86
CA ASP A 262 -11.95 1.42 -0.53
C ASP A 262 -10.54 2.02 -0.67
N PHE A 263 -10.19 2.41 -1.90
CA PHE A 263 -8.94 3.06 -2.27
C PHE A 263 -7.66 2.19 -2.11
N ASN A 264 -6.49 2.83 -2.19
CA ASN A 264 -5.19 2.18 -2.21
C ASN A 264 -4.94 1.38 -0.91
N ILE A 265 -4.51 0.13 -1.05
CA ILE A 265 -4.29 -0.83 0.05
C ILE A 265 -5.55 -1.01 0.94
N CYS A 266 -6.74 -0.65 0.45
CA CYS A 266 -7.99 -0.71 1.21
C CYS A 266 -7.93 0.07 2.54
N ASP A 267 -7.19 1.19 2.54
CA ASP A 267 -7.00 2.03 3.73
C ASP A 267 -8.04 3.16 3.83
N GLY A 268 -8.71 3.49 2.71
CA GLY A 268 -9.77 4.49 2.67
C GLY A 268 -11.14 3.94 3.07
N VAL A 269 -12.06 4.85 3.31
CA VAL A 269 -13.44 4.54 3.68
C VAL A 269 -14.34 4.69 2.46
N GLU A 270 -15.11 3.64 2.16
CA GLU A 270 -16.14 3.70 1.13
C GLU A 270 -17.18 4.79 1.49
N ARG A 271 -17.64 5.58 0.52
CA ARG A 271 -18.55 6.74 0.76
C ARG A 271 -19.85 6.39 1.49
N SER A 272 -20.23 5.12 1.52
CA SER A 272 -21.42 4.59 2.18
C SER A 272 -21.20 4.18 3.64
N TYR A 273 -20.01 4.40 4.21
CA TYR A 273 -19.65 4.09 5.60
C TYR A 273 -19.02 5.29 6.35
N TYR A 274 -19.28 5.35 7.66
CA TYR A 274 -18.54 6.16 8.62
C TYR A 274 -17.39 5.36 9.23
N SER A 275 -16.25 6.01 9.43
CA SER A 275 -15.20 5.54 10.32
C SER A 275 -15.47 5.93 11.76
N PHE A 276 -15.26 4.99 12.68
CA PHE A 276 -15.11 5.29 14.10
C PHE A 276 -13.76 4.72 14.55
N GLY A 277 -12.76 5.60 14.65
CA GLY A 277 -11.37 5.18 14.81
C GLY A 277 -10.81 4.46 13.57
N SER A 278 -9.66 3.81 13.73
CA SER A 278 -8.96 3.15 12.61
C SER A 278 -9.57 1.83 12.16
N ARG A 279 -10.44 1.21 12.97
CA ARG A 279 -10.85 -0.21 12.80
C ARG A 279 -12.34 -0.46 12.68
N LEU A 280 -13.21 0.36 13.28
CA LEU A 280 -14.65 0.19 13.18
C LEU A 280 -15.21 1.00 12.00
N ARG A 281 -16.11 0.37 11.25
CA ARG A 281 -16.83 0.95 10.12
C ARG A 281 -18.32 0.66 10.27
N SER A 282 -19.15 1.67 10.07
CA SER A 282 -20.62 1.56 10.16
C SER A 282 -21.28 2.23 8.96
N LYS A 283 -22.35 1.65 8.41
CA LYS A 283 -23.05 2.24 7.25
C LYS A 283 -23.59 3.65 7.54
N CYS A 284 -23.48 4.55 6.57
CA CYS A 284 -24.08 5.89 6.63
C CYS A 284 -25.62 5.77 6.63
N PRO A 285 -26.34 6.67 7.34
CA PRO A 285 -27.77 6.86 7.14
C PRO A 285 -28.10 7.21 5.69
N GLU A 286 -29.29 6.84 5.22
CA GLU A 286 -29.72 7.09 3.83
C GLU A 286 -29.98 8.59 3.55
N SER A 287 -30.44 9.34 4.56
CA SER A 287 -30.73 10.77 4.42
C SER A 287 -29.51 11.65 4.72
N THR A 288 -29.27 12.66 3.86
CA THR A 288 -28.22 13.67 4.07
C THR A 288 -28.42 14.49 5.36
N SER A 289 -29.67 14.72 5.79
CA SER A 289 -29.96 15.43 7.06
C SER A 289 -29.43 14.66 8.27
N ASP A 290 -29.58 13.34 8.22
CA ASP A 290 -29.23 12.45 9.33
C ASP A 290 -27.73 12.27 9.38
N GLN A 291 -27.07 12.19 8.21
CA GLN A 291 -25.61 12.22 8.10
C GLN A 291 -25.01 13.47 8.73
N VAL A 292 -25.51 14.67 8.38
CA VAL A 292 -25.03 15.93 8.97
C VAL A 292 -25.30 15.97 10.48
N THR A 293 -26.48 15.51 10.92
CA THR A 293 -26.85 15.50 12.34
C THR A 293 -25.95 14.58 13.15
N VAL A 294 -25.71 13.36 12.69
CA VAL A 294 -24.79 12.40 13.31
C VAL A 294 -23.38 12.99 13.38
N HIS A 295 -22.90 13.59 12.30
CA HIS A 295 -21.57 14.19 12.28
C HIS A 295 -21.41 15.37 13.26
N VAL A 296 -22.40 16.27 13.32
CA VAL A 296 -22.40 17.39 14.28
C VAL A 296 -22.46 16.88 15.72
N LEU A 297 -23.28 15.86 16.00
CA LEU A 297 -23.34 15.24 17.32
C LEU A 297 -22.00 14.61 17.72
N LEU A 298 -21.34 13.93 16.78
CA LEU A 298 -20.04 13.32 17.01
C LEU A 298 -18.97 14.38 17.32
N ILE A 299 -18.94 15.49 16.57
CA ILE A 299 -18.08 16.65 16.89
C ILE A 299 -18.36 17.16 18.31
N ILE A 300 -19.63 17.38 18.67
CA ILE A 300 -20.00 17.89 20.00
C ILE A 300 -19.52 16.92 21.10
N VAL A 301 -19.70 15.62 20.92
CA VAL A 301 -19.25 14.61 21.88
C VAL A 301 -17.73 14.61 22.02
N VAL A 302 -16.98 14.66 20.92
CA VAL A 302 -15.51 14.70 20.94
C VAL A 302 -15.02 15.98 21.63
N PHE A 303 -15.57 17.15 21.31
CA PHE A 303 -15.21 18.41 21.96
C PHE A 303 -15.60 18.44 23.44
N ALA A 304 -16.78 17.92 23.80
CA ALA A 304 -17.20 17.82 25.20
C ALA A 304 -16.27 16.89 25.98
N THR A 305 -15.92 15.73 25.40
CA THR A 305 -14.98 14.77 25.98
C THR A 305 -13.61 15.42 26.17
N PHE A 306 -13.10 16.14 25.17
CA PHE A 306 -11.85 16.88 25.26
C PHE A 306 -11.86 17.89 26.41
N ILE A 307 -12.92 18.70 26.53
CA ILE A 307 -13.05 19.69 27.61
C ILE A 307 -13.13 18.99 28.97
N ILE A 308 -13.89 17.91 29.08
CA ILE A 308 -14.02 17.15 30.33
C ILE A 308 -12.67 16.55 30.76
N LEU A 309 -11.97 15.89 29.83
CA LEU A 309 -10.66 15.26 30.09
C LEU A 309 -9.59 16.29 30.44
N ASN A 310 -9.44 17.35 29.63
CA ASN A 310 -8.36 18.33 29.81
C ASN A 310 -8.68 19.40 30.84
N PHE A 311 -9.88 20.00 30.81
CA PHE A 311 -10.16 21.16 31.67
C PHE A 311 -10.65 20.77 33.05
N PHE A 312 -11.41 19.69 33.17
CA PHE A 312 -12.01 19.28 34.43
C PHE A 312 -11.22 18.18 35.15
N LEU A 313 -10.81 17.13 34.44
CA LEU A 313 -10.23 15.94 35.05
C LEU A 313 -8.71 16.06 35.25
N ALA A 314 -7.94 16.24 34.18
CA ALA A 314 -6.48 16.28 34.23
C ALA A 314 -5.95 17.42 35.13
N ASN A 315 -6.46 18.64 34.94
CA ASN A 315 -6.05 19.82 35.72
C ASN A 315 -6.40 19.71 37.22
N SER A 316 -7.35 18.85 37.57
CA SER A 316 -7.80 18.73 38.96
C SER A 316 -7.11 17.59 39.71
N PHE A 317 -6.62 16.55 39.00
CA PHE A 317 -6.23 15.28 39.62
C PHE A 317 -4.98 14.66 38.97
N ASP A 318 -3.88 14.58 39.74
CA ASP A 318 -2.60 14.02 39.27
C ASP A 318 -2.71 12.54 38.87
N ALA A 319 -3.51 11.75 39.59
CA ALA A 319 -3.74 10.34 39.26
C ALA A 319 -4.45 10.16 37.91
N ILE A 320 -5.32 11.11 37.53
CA ILE A 320 -6.02 11.04 36.23
C ILE A 320 -5.10 11.49 35.09
N ASP A 321 -4.28 12.52 35.30
CA ASP A 321 -3.25 12.90 34.32
C ASP A 321 -2.29 11.74 34.02
N LEU A 322 -1.89 11.02 35.07
CA LEU A 322 -1.06 9.81 34.94
C LEU A 322 -1.77 8.68 34.19
N LEU A 323 -3.05 8.44 34.51
CA LEU A 323 -3.89 7.49 33.79
C LEU A 323 -3.99 7.85 32.30
N LEU A 324 -4.31 9.10 31.97
CA LEU A 324 -4.45 9.54 30.59
C LEU A 324 -3.13 9.40 29.83
N THR A 325 -2.02 9.83 30.42
CA THR A 325 -0.68 9.65 29.87
C THR A 325 -0.37 8.18 29.61
N SER A 326 -0.71 7.29 30.54
CA SER A 326 -0.48 5.84 30.34
C SER A 326 -1.36 5.25 29.24
N LEU A 327 -2.63 5.65 29.15
CA LEU A 327 -3.54 5.22 28.08
C LEU A 327 -3.07 5.72 26.71
N GLN A 328 -2.47 6.92 26.63
CA GLN A 328 -1.83 7.40 25.40
C GLN A 328 -0.63 6.54 24.99
N ARG A 329 0.19 6.05 25.93
CA ARG A 329 1.28 5.10 25.62
C ARG A 329 0.71 3.82 25.01
N LEU A 330 -0.36 3.28 25.59
CA LEU A 330 -1.05 2.10 25.06
C LEU A 330 -1.66 2.36 23.68
N ALA A 331 -2.25 3.54 23.47
CA ALA A 331 -2.81 3.96 22.17
C ALA A 331 -1.75 3.99 21.08
N ILE A 332 -0.56 4.56 21.37
CA ILE A 332 0.55 4.62 20.43
C ILE A 332 1.03 3.21 20.04
N VAL A 333 1.20 2.31 21.02
CA VAL A 333 1.57 0.91 20.75
C VAL A 333 0.49 0.17 19.98
N SER A 334 -0.78 0.49 20.23
CA SER A 334 -1.90 -0.10 19.51
C SER A 334 -1.92 0.26 18.02
N ASN A 335 -1.33 1.40 17.65
CA ASN A 335 -1.18 1.79 16.24
C ASN A 335 -0.04 1.03 15.52
N PHE A 336 0.74 0.21 16.23
CA PHE A 336 1.69 -0.69 15.57
C PHE A 336 0.95 -1.78 14.80
N ARG A 337 1.53 -2.23 13.69
CA ARG A 337 0.98 -3.28 12.82
C ARG A 337 1.18 -4.68 13.40
N LEU A 338 0.90 -4.82 14.68
CA LEU A 338 0.78 -6.08 15.40
C LEU A 338 -0.61 -6.62 15.04
N ARG A 339 -0.74 -7.92 14.74
CA ARG A 339 -2.00 -8.52 14.26
C ARG A 339 -3.01 -8.65 15.39
N TRP A 340 -3.52 -7.50 15.84
CA TRP A 340 -4.39 -7.40 17.00
C TRP A 340 -5.70 -8.16 16.76
N PRO A 341 -6.17 -8.93 17.75
CA PRO A 341 -7.43 -9.65 17.68
C PRO A 341 -8.65 -8.70 17.57
N GLU A 342 -9.65 -9.09 16.77
CA GLU A 342 -10.89 -8.31 16.57
C GLU A 342 -11.65 -8.07 17.87
N GLU A 343 -11.53 -8.99 18.82
CA GLU A 343 -12.14 -8.92 20.15
C GLU A 343 -11.66 -7.69 20.96
N LEU A 344 -10.49 -7.13 20.63
CA LEU A 344 -9.95 -5.93 21.27
C LEU A 344 -10.36 -4.62 20.59
N PHE A 345 -10.98 -4.63 19.41
CA PHE A 345 -11.21 -3.41 18.64
C PHE A 345 -12.00 -2.33 19.40
N GLY A 346 -12.96 -2.72 20.25
CA GLY A 346 -13.67 -1.79 21.13
C GLY A 346 -12.74 -1.08 22.13
N LEU A 347 -11.78 -1.81 22.71
CA LEU A 347 -10.79 -1.24 23.64
C LEU A 347 -9.81 -0.31 22.91
N LEU A 348 -9.41 -0.68 21.69
CA LEU A 348 -8.47 0.10 20.88
C LEU A 348 -9.07 1.45 20.48
N VAL A 349 -10.37 1.49 20.16
CA VAL A 349 -11.09 2.75 19.93
C VAL A 349 -11.10 3.64 21.17
N ILE A 350 -11.23 3.08 22.38
CA ILE A 350 -11.13 3.87 23.63
C ILE A 350 -9.74 4.52 23.74
N PHE A 351 -8.68 3.78 23.41
CA PHE A 351 -7.31 4.32 23.42
C PHE A 351 -7.13 5.42 22.37
N GLU A 352 -7.65 5.25 21.16
CA GLU A 352 -7.64 6.28 20.12
C GLU A 352 -8.39 7.55 20.54
N ILE A 353 -9.50 7.43 21.27
CA ILE A 353 -10.23 8.60 21.83
C ILE A 353 -9.33 9.40 22.78
N VAL A 354 -8.56 8.73 23.64
CA VAL A 354 -7.65 9.38 24.59
C VAL A 354 -6.47 10.05 23.87
N LEU A 355 -6.06 9.52 22.71
CA LEU A 355 -5.04 10.11 21.87
C LEU A 355 -5.50 11.44 21.24
N LEU A 356 -6.82 11.66 21.09
CA LEU A 356 -7.44 12.89 20.58
C LEU A 356 -6.91 13.27 19.18
N ASP A 357 -6.87 12.29 18.28
CA ASP A 357 -6.55 12.52 16.87
C ASP A 357 -7.75 13.16 16.13
N ALA A 358 -7.48 14.05 15.18
CA ALA A 358 -8.53 14.64 14.33
C ALA A 358 -9.25 13.57 13.49
N ASP A 359 -8.57 12.44 13.27
CA ASP A 359 -9.09 11.26 12.60
C ASP A 359 -10.21 10.55 13.35
N LEU A 360 -10.47 10.89 14.62
CA LEU A 360 -11.59 10.35 15.38
C LEU A 360 -12.96 10.81 14.85
N ALA A 361 -13.02 11.96 14.19
CA ALA A 361 -14.26 12.62 13.79
C ALA A 361 -14.30 12.99 12.30
N LYS A 362 -13.97 12.05 11.41
CA LYS A 362 -13.98 12.29 9.96
C LYS A 362 -15.40 12.36 9.38
N PRO A 363 -15.74 13.38 8.58
CA PRO A 363 -16.99 13.46 7.83
C PRO A 363 -17.01 12.58 6.56
N ASP A 364 -16.61 11.31 6.64
CA ASP A 364 -16.38 10.47 5.43
C ASP A 364 -17.60 10.34 4.50
N CYS A 365 -18.83 10.36 5.06
CA CYS A 365 -20.06 10.27 4.27
C CYS A 365 -20.40 11.56 3.48
N THR A 366 -19.92 12.73 3.94
CA THR A 366 -20.29 14.03 3.33
C THR A 366 -19.14 14.67 2.57
N LEU A 367 -17.89 14.41 2.97
CA LEU A 367 -16.69 14.99 2.39
C LEU A 367 -15.59 13.93 2.31
N SER A 368 -14.81 13.94 1.22
CA SER A 368 -13.56 13.19 1.14
C SER A 368 -12.52 13.78 2.08
N TRP A 369 -12.45 13.24 3.29
CA TRP A 369 -11.52 13.67 4.32
C TRP A 369 -10.14 13.05 4.09
N THR A 370 -9.15 13.89 3.80
CA THR A 370 -7.76 13.47 3.53
C THR A 370 -6.84 13.93 4.65
N PHE A 371 -5.61 13.37 4.70
CA PHE A 371 -4.56 13.78 5.64
C PHE A 371 -4.39 15.29 5.78
N ASN A 372 -4.49 16.05 4.68
CA ASN A 372 -4.37 17.51 4.71
C ASN A 372 -5.45 18.17 5.61
N TRP A 373 -6.69 17.68 5.55
CA TRP A 373 -7.76 18.19 6.41
C TRP A 373 -7.50 17.85 7.89
N SER A 374 -7.10 16.61 8.20
CA SER A 374 -6.69 16.23 9.57
C SER A 374 -5.56 17.12 10.10
N PHE A 375 -4.54 17.35 9.28
CA PHE A 375 -3.37 18.15 9.64
C PHE A 375 -3.76 19.58 10.02
N TRP A 376 -4.50 20.27 9.16
CA TRP A 376 -4.90 21.66 9.40
C TRP A 376 -5.94 21.80 10.51
N THR A 377 -6.91 20.89 10.56
CA THR A 377 -7.99 20.95 11.58
C THR A 377 -7.43 20.84 12.98
N GLN A 378 -6.49 19.92 13.24
CA GLN A 378 -5.88 19.81 14.56
C GLN A 378 -5.10 21.08 14.96
N LYS A 379 -4.41 21.73 14.00
CA LYS A 379 -3.69 23.00 14.25
C LYS A 379 -4.66 24.16 14.48
N VAL A 380 -5.77 24.21 13.73
CA VAL A 380 -6.84 25.20 13.93
C VAL A 380 -7.50 25.00 15.29
N VAL A 381 -7.81 23.77 15.71
CA VAL A 381 -8.35 23.47 17.04
C VAL A 381 -7.41 23.98 18.12
N LEU A 382 -6.11 23.70 18.00
CA LEU A 382 -5.11 24.19 18.96
C LEU A 382 -5.03 25.72 19.00
N LEU A 383 -5.09 26.39 17.84
CA LEU A 383 -5.16 27.85 17.75
C LEU A 383 -6.43 28.41 18.39
N LEU A 384 -7.60 27.80 18.16
CA LEU A 384 -8.87 28.22 18.75
C LEU A 384 -8.86 28.07 20.28
N LEU A 385 -8.31 26.96 20.79
CA LEU A 385 -8.14 26.74 22.22
C LEU A 385 -7.22 27.80 22.84
N TRP A 386 -6.13 28.15 22.16
CA TRP A 386 -5.24 29.21 22.61
C TRP A 386 -5.91 30.59 22.61
N LEU A 387 -6.62 30.94 21.53
CA LEU A 387 -7.38 32.19 21.41
C LEU A 387 -8.48 32.30 22.49
N SER A 388 -9.14 31.19 22.83
CA SER A 388 -10.18 31.15 23.88
C SER A 388 -9.66 31.61 25.26
N ARG A 389 -8.35 31.50 25.52
CA ARG A 389 -7.71 31.91 26.77
C ARG A 389 -7.17 33.35 26.72
N ILE A 390 -6.75 33.81 25.55
CA ILE A 390 -6.18 35.15 25.37
C ILE A 390 -7.26 36.23 25.25
N LEU A 391 -8.41 35.95 24.65
CA LEU A 391 -9.48 36.94 24.50
C LEU A 391 -10.04 37.42 25.86
N PRO A 392 -10.38 36.55 26.83
CA PRO A 392 -10.80 36.98 28.17
C PRO A 392 -9.74 37.80 28.91
N LEU A 393 -8.47 37.44 28.73
CA LEU A 393 -7.36 38.20 29.27
C LEU A 393 -7.32 39.61 28.68
N ALA A 394 -7.33 39.74 27.36
CA ALA A 394 -7.28 41.02 26.67
C ALA A 394 -8.44 41.93 27.10
N MET A 395 -9.65 41.37 27.22
CA MET A 395 -10.83 42.09 27.73
C MET A 395 -10.65 42.53 29.19
N SER A 396 -10.10 41.66 30.06
CA SER A 396 -9.87 42.00 31.47
C SER A 396 -8.81 43.10 31.64
N ALA A 397 -7.70 43.02 30.89
CA ALA A 397 -6.65 44.02 30.88
C ALA A 397 -7.13 45.35 30.30
N TRP A 398 -7.95 45.32 29.25
CA TRP A 398 -8.56 46.53 28.68
C TRP A 398 -9.51 47.22 29.67
N ARG A 399 -10.32 46.46 30.42
CA ARG A 399 -11.19 47.00 31.48
C ARG A 399 -10.38 47.63 32.62
N ILE A 400 -9.28 47.01 33.03
CA ILE A 400 -8.40 47.55 34.07
C ILE A 400 -7.72 48.82 33.58
N LYS A 401 -7.18 48.81 32.35
CA LYS A 401 -6.59 49.98 31.71
C LYS A 401 -7.57 51.15 31.64
N THR A 402 -8.79 50.92 31.16
CA THR A 402 -9.80 51.96 30.99
C THR A 402 -10.30 52.51 32.33
N ARG A 403 -10.45 51.68 33.36
CA ARG A 403 -10.86 52.12 34.70
C ARG A 403 -9.77 52.84 35.48
N HIS A 404 -8.55 52.30 35.49
CA HIS A 404 -7.47 52.78 36.35
C HIS A 404 -6.46 53.67 35.63
N LYS A 405 -6.64 53.94 34.32
CA LYS A 405 -5.74 54.75 33.47
C LYS A 405 -4.26 54.32 33.51
N VAL A 406 -4.01 53.05 33.81
CA VAL A 406 -2.68 52.44 33.86
C VAL A 406 -2.23 51.99 32.47
N THR A 407 -0.92 51.76 32.31
CA THR A 407 -0.38 51.19 31.07
C THR A 407 -0.81 49.73 30.90
N TRP A 408 -0.75 49.21 29.66
CA TRP A 408 -1.05 47.80 29.38
C TRP A 408 -0.14 46.85 30.16
N LYS A 409 1.14 47.21 30.33
CA LYS A 409 2.11 46.38 31.09
C LYS A 409 1.72 46.30 32.56
N GLU A 410 1.34 47.42 33.16
CA GLU A 410 0.86 47.45 34.55
C GLU A 410 -0.47 46.70 34.71
N ALA A 411 -1.40 46.84 33.77
CA ALA A 411 -2.68 46.12 33.83
C ALA A 411 -2.51 44.59 33.78
N LEU A 412 -1.52 44.08 33.02
CA LEU A 412 -1.28 42.64 32.81
C LEU A 412 -0.34 42.02 33.84
N PHE A 413 0.69 42.75 34.28
CA PHE A 413 1.80 42.18 35.07
C PHE A 413 1.87 42.66 36.52
N THR A 414 0.96 43.54 36.97
CA THR A 414 0.87 43.87 38.39
C THR A 414 0.35 42.65 39.17
N GLU A 415 1.14 42.19 40.13
CA GLU A 415 0.79 41.07 41.01
C GLU A 415 -0.49 41.36 41.81
N GLY A 416 -1.34 40.34 41.97
CA GLY A 416 -2.60 40.45 42.73
C GLY A 416 -3.82 40.96 41.95
N ASN A 417 -3.66 41.46 40.72
CA ASN A 417 -4.79 41.87 39.89
C ASN A 417 -5.52 40.69 39.23
N HIS A 418 -6.81 40.87 38.92
CA HIS A 418 -7.62 39.84 38.26
C HIS A 418 -7.03 39.38 36.92
N ALA A 419 -6.49 40.31 36.11
CA ALA A 419 -5.90 39.99 34.81
C ALA A 419 -4.62 39.15 34.93
N SER A 420 -3.76 39.39 35.91
CA SER A 420 -2.52 38.60 36.10
C SER A 420 -2.83 37.18 36.56
N HIS A 421 -3.86 37.00 37.38
CA HIS A 421 -4.37 35.67 37.74
C HIS A 421 -4.99 34.93 36.54
N LEU A 422 -5.77 35.61 35.69
CA LEU A 422 -6.28 35.03 34.43
C LEU A 422 -5.13 34.62 33.49
N TRP A 423 -4.09 35.44 33.38
CA TRP A 423 -2.91 35.14 32.57
C TRP A 423 -2.20 33.88 33.06
N ASN A 424 -1.88 33.80 34.35
CA ASN A 424 -1.17 32.65 34.90
C ASN A 424 -1.95 31.34 34.69
N LYS A 425 -3.27 31.35 34.99
CA LYS A 425 -4.15 30.20 34.73
C LYS A 425 -4.28 29.88 33.24
N GLY A 426 -4.31 30.91 32.38
CA GLY A 426 -4.36 30.74 30.94
C GLY A 426 -3.10 30.07 30.38
N VAL A 427 -1.92 30.47 30.87
CA VAL A 427 -0.63 29.85 30.50
C VAL A 427 -0.57 28.40 30.99
N ALA A 428 -0.92 28.15 32.25
CA ALA A 428 -0.95 26.80 32.82
C ALA A 428 -1.86 25.85 31.99
N GLY A 429 -3.10 26.26 31.74
CA GLY A 429 -4.02 25.46 30.92
C GLY A 429 -3.59 25.32 29.45
N SER A 430 -2.84 26.28 28.91
CA SER A 430 -2.28 26.15 27.54
C SER A 430 -1.14 25.14 27.49
N LEU A 431 -0.27 25.14 28.52
CA LEU A 431 0.79 24.15 28.63
C LEU A 431 0.23 22.74 28.77
N GLU A 432 -0.79 22.56 29.61
CA GLU A 432 -1.48 21.29 29.80
C GLU A 432 -2.09 20.74 28.49
N VAL A 433 -2.82 21.58 27.74
CA VAL A 433 -3.37 21.18 26.43
C VAL A 433 -2.27 20.77 25.46
N ILE A 434 -1.16 21.52 25.39
CA ILE A 434 -0.04 21.17 24.52
C ILE A 434 0.62 19.86 24.97
N MET A 435 0.72 19.61 26.28
CA MET A 435 1.26 18.35 26.82
C MET A 435 0.39 17.16 26.44
N MET A 436 -0.92 17.27 26.59
CA MET A 436 -1.87 16.21 26.26
C MET A 436 -1.90 15.92 24.76
N MET A 437 -1.87 16.97 23.91
CA MET A 437 -1.87 16.82 22.46
C MET A 437 -0.48 16.56 21.88
N TYR A 438 0.58 16.60 22.69
CA TYR A 438 1.96 16.42 22.24
C TYR A 438 2.16 15.17 21.37
N PRO A 439 1.75 13.95 21.78
CA PRO A 439 1.98 12.75 20.96
C PRO A 439 1.32 12.83 19.58
N THR A 440 0.08 13.32 19.47
CA THR A 440 -0.60 13.45 18.18
C THR A 440 -0.02 14.56 17.31
N LEU A 441 0.38 15.68 17.92
CA LEU A 441 1.04 16.76 17.19
C LEU A 441 2.37 16.30 16.62
N VAL A 442 3.19 15.60 17.41
CA VAL A 442 4.46 15.02 16.95
C VAL A 442 4.21 13.99 15.86
N LYS A 443 3.23 13.08 16.05
CA LYS A 443 2.87 12.04 15.06
C LYS A 443 2.53 12.69 13.71
N ASN A 444 1.59 13.63 13.70
CA ASN A 444 1.13 14.27 12.46
C ASN A 444 2.23 15.10 11.77
N ILE A 445 3.18 15.65 12.53
CA ILE A 445 4.37 16.31 11.96
C ILE A 445 5.32 15.30 11.33
N LEU A 446 5.63 14.20 12.02
CA LEU A 446 6.59 13.19 11.54
C LEU A 446 6.04 12.36 10.37
N ASP A 447 4.75 12.00 10.43
CA ASP A 447 4.05 11.27 9.36
C ASP A 447 4.12 11.98 8.02
N THR A 448 4.22 13.32 8.03
CA THR A 448 4.34 14.15 6.81
C THR A 448 5.58 13.80 5.97
N PHE A 449 6.60 13.16 6.55
CA PHE A 449 7.85 12.83 5.85
C PHE A 449 7.94 11.38 5.39
N MET A 450 6.98 10.52 5.77
CA MET A 450 7.01 9.09 5.48
C MET A 450 6.19 8.77 4.22
N CYS A 451 6.89 8.60 3.09
CA CYS A 451 6.29 8.21 1.81
C CYS A 451 6.70 6.77 1.43
N ARG A 452 5.74 5.98 0.97
CA ARG A 452 5.93 4.63 0.43
C ARG A 452 5.58 4.60 -1.05
N LYS A 453 6.37 3.89 -1.85
CA LYS A 453 6.02 3.60 -3.24
C LYS A 453 5.03 2.44 -3.28
N LEU A 454 3.94 2.62 -4.01
CA LEU A 454 2.96 1.57 -4.29
C LEU A 454 3.18 1.00 -5.70
N PRO A 455 2.69 -0.24 -5.94
CA PRO A 455 2.56 -0.78 -7.30
C PRO A 455 1.97 0.25 -8.27
N GLY A 456 2.58 0.44 -9.43
CA GLY A 456 2.26 1.53 -10.37
C GLY A 456 3.18 2.76 -10.29
N GLY A 457 4.22 2.72 -9.44
CA GLY A 457 5.34 3.66 -9.46
C GLY A 457 5.13 5.00 -8.74
N LYS A 458 3.91 5.30 -8.30
CA LYS A 458 3.59 6.50 -7.50
C LYS A 458 3.90 6.31 -6.03
N ALA A 459 4.29 7.39 -5.35
CA ALA A 459 4.54 7.40 -3.93
C ALA A 459 3.36 8.05 -3.18
N PHE A 460 2.92 7.41 -2.11
CA PHE A 460 1.83 7.87 -1.24
C PHE A 460 2.30 7.95 0.21
N LEU A 461 1.60 8.73 1.03
CA LEU A 461 1.92 8.87 2.43
C LEU A 461 1.63 7.57 3.19
N VAL A 462 2.50 7.19 4.11
CA VAL A 462 2.30 5.99 4.95
C VAL A 462 1.08 6.14 5.87
N ALA A 463 0.82 7.36 6.33
CA ALA A 463 -0.31 7.66 7.23
C ALA A 463 -1.66 7.76 6.51
N ASP A 464 -1.67 7.96 5.18
CA ASP A 464 -2.88 8.01 4.34
C ASP A 464 -2.51 7.61 2.91
N ALA A 465 -2.84 6.38 2.52
CA ALA A 465 -2.50 5.82 1.22
C ALA A 465 -3.18 6.53 0.03
N ASN A 466 -4.07 7.50 0.30
CA ASN A 466 -4.75 8.32 -0.71
C ASN A 466 -4.06 9.65 -0.97
N PHE A 467 -3.12 10.03 -0.10
CA PHE A 467 -2.41 11.30 -0.22
C PHE A 467 -1.12 11.13 -1.03
N GLU A 468 -1.13 11.57 -2.29
CA GLU A 468 0.01 11.45 -3.20
C GLU A 468 1.19 12.36 -2.76
N CYS A 469 2.35 11.75 -2.58
CA CYS A 469 3.58 12.44 -2.22
C CYS A 469 4.12 13.27 -3.40
N TRP A 470 4.94 14.27 -3.09
CA TRP A 470 5.57 15.20 -4.06
C TRP A 470 4.61 16.09 -4.85
N THR A 471 3.37 16.23 -4.36
CA THR A 471 2.39 17.17 -4.89
C THR A 471 2.51 18.56 -4.22
N PRO A 472 2.01 19.64 -4.84
CA PRO A 472 2.00 20.98 -4.20
C PRO A 472 1.35 21.00 -2.81
N HIS A 473 0.29 20.20 -2.63
CA HIS A 473 -0.35 20.01 -1.33
C HIS A 473 0.60 19.34 -0.32
N HIS A 474 1.31 18.28 -0.72
CA HIS A 474 2.33 17.65 0.13
C HIS A 474 3.45 18.62 0.53
N TYR A 475 3.97 19.42 -0.42
CA TYR A 475 5.01 20.39 -0.10
C TYR A 475 4.56 21.44 0.92
N SER A 476 3.29 21.86 0.90
CA SER A 476 2.75 22.82 1.86
C SER A 476 2.75 22.26 3.30
N VAL A 477 2.31 21.02 3.49
CA VAL A 477 2.33 20.37 4.81
C VAL A 477 3.75 20.06 5.24
N MET A 478 4.63 19.62 4.33
CA MET A 478 6.06 19.39 4.61
C MET A 478 6.77 20.67 5.07
N ALA A 479 6.50 21.81 4.43
CA ALA A 479 7.12 23.08 4.81
C ALA A 479 6.72 23.50 6.23
N VAL A 480 5.43 23.38 6.57
CA VAL A 480 4.93 23.69 7.91
C VAL A 480 5.50 22.71 8.93
N SER A 481 5.47 21.40 8.65
CA SER A 481 6.04 20.36 9.51
C SER A 481 7.54 20.59 9.74
N GLY A 482 8.30 20.98 8.72
CA GLY A 482 9.73 21.31 8.83
C GLY A 482 10.01 22.48 9.78
N LEU A 483 9.14 23.50 9.82
CA LEU A 483 9.22 24.61 10.77
C LEU A 483 8.79 24.21 12.20
N LEU A 484 7.87 23.25 12.32
CA LEU A 484 7.35 22.78 13.60
C LEU A 484 8.26 21.75 14.29
N ILE A 485 9.13 21.04 13.57
CA ILE A 485 10.06 20.08 14.19
C ILE A 485 10.95 20.74 15.26
N PRO A 486 11.71 21.82 14.97
CA PRO A 486 12.58 22.43 15.98
C PRO A 486 11.81 23.04 17.14
N THR A 487 10.58 23.54 16.90
CA THR A 487 9.81 24.29 17.90
C THR A 487 8.96 23.40 18.79
N LEU A 488 8.31 22.38 18.22
CA LEU A 488 7.38 21.51 18.93
C LEU A 488 8.00 20.17 19.30
N VAL A 489 8.68 19.48 18.37
CA VAL A 489 9.21 18.13 18.64
C VAL A 489 10.35 18.20 19.64
N LEU A 490 11.38 18.99 19.36
CA LEU A 490 12.56 19.17 20.24
C LEU A 490 12.42 20.38 21.17
N GLY A 491 11.87 21.48 20.65
CA GLY A 491 11.79 22.74 21.36
C GLY A 491 10.91 22.68 22.61
N PHE A 492 9.84 21.88 22.60
CA PHE A 492 8.91 21.83 23.73
C PHE A 492 9.51 21.15 24.99
N PRO A 493 10.11 19.94 24.93
CA PRO A 493 10.81 19.37 26.08
C PRO A 493 11.96 20.27 26.58
N ILE A 494 12.74 20.85 25.66
CA ILE A 494 13.84 21.78 25.99
C ILE A 494 13.28 23.04 26.69
N PHE A 495 12.15 23.57 26.21
CA PHE A 495 11.49 24.73 26.79
C PHE A 495 11.04 24.46 28.23
N ILE A 496 10.42 23.31 28.50
CA ILE A 496 10.03 22.91 29.86
C ILE A 496 11.26 22.85 30.76
N GLY A 497 12.31 22.15 30.32
CA GLY A 497 13.56 22.04 31.08
C GLY A 497 14.21 23.40 31.35
N PHE A 498 14.23 24.29 30.35
CA PHE A 498 14.77 25.64 30.48
C PHE A 498 13.96 26.50 31.47
N VAL A 499 12.63 26.42 31.42
CA VAL A 499 11.74 27.14 32.36
C VAL A 499 11.96 26.66 33.79
N LEU A 500 12.02 25.35 34.01
CA LEU A 500 12.26 24.76 35.32
C LEU A 500 13.65 25.13 35.86
N TYR A 501 14.70 25.02 35.03
CA TYR A 501 16.05 25.43 35.40
C TYR A 501 16.14 26.91 35.78
N ARG A 502 15.50 27.80 35.00
CA ARG A 502 15.46 29.24 35.29
C ARG A 502 14.72 29.53 36.59
N ALA A 503 13.56 28.90 36.80
CA ALA A 503 12.77 29.07 38.01
C ALA A 503 13.55 28.61 39.26
N GLN A 504 14.25 27.47 39.16
CA GLN A 504 15.06 26.90 40.24
C GLN A 504 16.26 27.79 40.57
N LYS A 505 16.99 28.24 39.54
CA LYS A 505 18.11 29.15 39.72
C LYS A 505 17.70 30.48 40.34
N ALA A 506 16.51 30.98 40.02
CA ALA A 506 15.96 32.20 40.58
C ALA A 506 15.34 32.02 41.98
N GLN A 507 15.27 30.79 42.51
CA GLN A 507 14.60 30.47 43.78
C GLN A 507 13.13 30.91 43.83
N MET A 508 12.46 30.95 42.67
CA MET A 508 11.08 31.43 42.53
C MET A 508 10.05 30.29 42.43
N LEU A 509 10.42 29.05 42.77
CA LEU A 509 9.48 27.91 42.69
C LEU A 509 8.30 28.07 43.64
N HIS A 510 8.52 28.58 44.84
CA HIS A 510 7.46 28.68 45.86
C HIS A 510 6.65 29.97 45.77
N THR A 511 6.93 30.85 44.79
CA THR A 511 6.15 32.07 44.59
C THR A 511 4.77 31.74 44.01
N ASP A 512 3.71 32.38 44.53
CA ASP A 512 2.33 32.19 44.06
C ASP A 512 2.18 32.33 42.53
N THR A 513 2.94 33.23 41.91
CA THR A 513 2.93 33.45 40.46
C THR A 513 3.49 32.26 39.68
N SER A 514 4.60 31.67 40.15
CA SER A 514 5.23 30.50 39.56
C SER A 514 4.41 29.24 39.80
N LEU A 515 3.80 29.09 40.97
CA LEU A 515 2.91 27.97 41.30
C LEU A 515 1.68 27.98 40.41
N GLN A 516 1.03 29.13 40.24
CA GLN A 516 -0.16 29.24 39.37
C GLN A 516 0.13 29.01 37.89
N ARG A 517 1.36 29.30 37.42
CA ARG A 517 1.71 29.24 36.00
C ARG A 517 2.36 27.91 35.59
N TYR A 518 3.26 27.42 36.43
CA TYR A 518 4.14 26.29 36.14
C TYR A 518 3.98 25.15 37.15
N GLY A 519 3.11 25.28 38.15
CA GLY A 519 2.91 24.26 39.19
C GLY A 519 2.63 22.87 38.63
N LEU A 520 1.87 22.76 37.54
CA LEU A 520 1.61 21.48 36.86
C LEU A 520 2.90 20.73 36.42
N LEU A 521 4.00 21.44 36.20
CA LEU A 521 5.27 20.88 35.73
C LEU A 521 6.12 20.30 36.87
N TYR A 522 5.96 20.77 38.10
CA TYR A 522 6.88 20.44 39.19
C TYR A 522 6.25 20.15 40.55
N GLN A 523 5.01 20.59 40.80
CA GLN A 523 4.39 20.53 42.13
C GLN A 523 4.21 19.10 42.64
N ARG A 524 4.04 18.14 41.73
CA ARG A 524 3.86 16.71 42.03
C ARG A 524 5.17 15.95 42.27
N TYR A 525 6.31 16.57 41.97
CA TYR A 525 7.62 15.91 42.05
C TYR A 525 8.40 16.38 43.25
N GLU A 526 9.30 15.52 43.71
CA GLU A 526 10.29 15.91 44.70
C GLU A 526 11.25 16.98 44.14
N PRO A 527 11.78 17.89 44.97
CA PRO A 527 12.68 18.97 44.52
C PRO A 527 13.94 18.50 43.78
N GLY A 528 14.37 17.25 43.95
CA GLY A 528 15.53 16.64 43.28
C GLY A 528 15.23 16.06 41.89
N THR A 529 13.96 15.85 41.54
CA THR A 529 13.52 15.06 40.38
C THR A 529 12.66 15.86 39.40
N LEU A 530 12.74 17.20 39.45
CA LEU A 530 11.96 18.12 38.59
C LEU A 530 12.14 17.88 37.08
N TRP A 531 13.26 17.28 36.67
CA TRP A 531 13.53 16.92 35.28
C TRP A 531 12.62 15.78 34.77
N TRP A 532 11.89 15.10 35.66
CA TRP A 532 11.01 13.98 35.30
C TRP A 532 9.93 14.38 34.28
N GLU A 533 9.38 15.59 34.38
CA GLU A 533 8.41 16.08 33.39
C GLU A 533 8.99 16.10 31.97
N VAL A 534 10.25 16.54 31.85
CA VAL A 534 10.99 16.58 30.58
C VAL A 534 11.22 15.17 30.07
N TRP A 535 11.57 14.24 30.96
CA TRP A 535 11.75 12.83 30.63
C TRP A 535 10.46 12.20 30.09
N ARG A 536 9.31 12.42 30.73
CA ARG A 536 8.01 11.88 30.27
C ARG A 536 7.64 12.36 28.86
N GLN A 537 7.79 13.66 28.58
CA GLN A 537 7.51 14.20 27.24
C GLN A 537 8.50 13.67 26.20
N THR A 538 9.78 13.55 26.57
CA THR A 538 10.81 12.98 25.69
C THR A 538 10.49 11.53 25.33
N GLN A 539 10.09 10.71 26.31
CA GLN A 539 9.73 9.32 26.08
C GLN A 539 8.52 9.19 25.15
N MET A 540 7.50 10.04 25.30
CA MET A 540 6.37 10.09 24.36
C MET A 540 6.82 10.43 22.94
N GLY A 541 7.69 11.43 22.78
CA GLY A 541 8.24 11.81 21.48
C GLY A 541 9.06 10.68 20.84
N LEU A 542 9.85 9.95 21.64
CA LEU A 542 10.59 8.77 21.18
C LEU A 542 9.67 7.63 20.77
N LEU A 543 8.61 7.36 21.54
CA LEU A 543 7.65 6.31 21.23
C LEU A 543 6.91 6.60 19.90
N VAL A 544 6.52 7.86 19.68
CA VAL A 544 5.94 8.30 18.40
C VAL A 544 6.96 8.22 17.27
N ALA A 545 8.22 8.59 17.49
CA ALA A 545 9.26 8.44 16.49
C ALA A 545 9.46 6.96 16.10
N ILE A 546 9.42 6.04 17.06
CA ILE A 546 9.43 4.59 16.83
C ILE A 546 8.20 4.18 16.01
N GLN A 547 7.01 4.70 16.32
CA GLN A 547 5.77 4.44 15.57
C GLN A 547 5.93 4.79 14.07
N VAL A 548 6.50 5.96 13.79
CA VAL A 548 6.55 6.52 12.43
C VAL A 548 7.71 5.97 11.61
N PHE A 549 8.93 5.96 12.17
CA PHE A 549 10.13 5.60 11.40
C PHE A 549 10.34 4.09 11.25
N MET A 550 9.86 3.26 12.18
CA MET A 550 10.04 1.79 12.14
C MET A 550 8.82 1.05 11.56
N TRP A 551 7.98 1.75 10.80
CA TRP A 551 6.72 1.23 10.29
C TRP A 551 6.84 -0.07 9.45
N ASP A 552 7.92 -0.23 8.68
CA ASP A 552 8.14 -1.40 7.81
C ASP A 552 8.52 -2.68 8.57
N THR A 553 8.94 -2.57 9.84
CA THR A 553 9.40 -3.72 10.64
C THR A 553 8.67 -3.81 11.99
N PRO A 554 7.40 -4.26 12.02
CA PRO A 554 6.55 -4.20 13.22
C PRO A 554 7.13 -4.92 14.45
N LEU A 555 7.83 -6.04 14.24
CA LEU A 555 8.48 -6.77 15.34
C LEU A 555 9.67 -6.01 15.93
N VAL A 556 10.50 -5.38 15.09
CA VAL A 556 11.62 -4.57 15.57
C VAL A 556 11.08 -3.34 16.30
N GLN A 557 10.07 -2.69 15.72
CA GLN A 557 9.35 -1.57 16.31
C GLN A 557 8.83 -1.90 17.73
N ALA A 558 8.13 -3.02 17.90
CA ALA A 558 7.61 -3.44 19.20
C ALA A 558 8.70 -3.76 20.22
N ASN A 559 9.79 -4.42 19.80
CA ASN A 559 10.93 -4.71 20.69
C ASN A 559 11.67 -3.43 21.14
N VAL A 560 11.83 -2.45 20.25
CA VAL A 560 12.45 -1.16 20.61
C VAL A 560 11.53 -0.36 21.54
N ALA A 561 10.21 -0.40 21.32
CA ALA A 561 9.24 0.21 22.24
C ALA A 561 9.26 -0.47 23.63
N LEU A 562 9.35 -1.79 23.67
CA LEU A 562 9.50 -2.55 24.92
C LEU A 562 10.77 -2.14 25.67
N LEU A 563 11.91 -2.03 24.98
CA LEU A 563 13.15 -1.54 25.56
C LEU A 563 13.00 -0.12 26.13
N LEU A 564 12.31 0.77 25.42
CA LEU A 564 12.03 2.13 25.90
C LEU A 564 11.19 2.12 27.18
N PHE A 565 10.17 1.25 27.28
CA PHE A 565 9.38 1.10 28.51
C PHE A 565 10.19 0.52 29.67
N LEU A 566 11.09 -0.45 29.42
CA LEU A 566 11.98 -1.00 30.43
C LEU A 566 12.97 0.05 30.95
N ILE A 567 13.54 0.88 30.07
CA ILE A 567 14.40 2.02 30.46
C ILE A 567 13.60 3.03 31.29
N GLY A 568 12.36 3.32 30.90
CA GLY A 568 11.44 4.18 31.65
C GLY A 568 11.15 3.63 33.04
N LEU A 569 10.83 2.34 33.15
CA LEU A 569 10.59 1.66 34.42
C LEU A 569 11.82 1.67 35.33
N ALA A 570 13.02 1.39 34.79
CA ALA A 570 14.26 1.43 35.54
C ALA A 570 14.59 2.85 36.02
N SER A 571 14.41 3.85 35.15
CA SER A 571 14.59 5.27 35.49
C SER A 571 13.62 5.71 36.59
N HIS A 572 12.37 5.25 36.52
CA HIS A 572 11.32 5.53 37.50
C HIS A 572 11.64 4.89 38.85
N TYR A 573 12.01 3.62 38.85
CA TYR A 573 12.38 2.88 40.06
C TYR A 573 13.59 3.49 40.77
N TYR A 574 14.59 3.96 40.01
CA TYR A 574 15.78 4.62 40.58
C TYR A 574 15.46 6.01 41.14
N SER A 575 14.59 6.77 40.46
CA SER A 575 14.39 8.19 40.76
C SER A 575 13.27 8.45 41.77
N GLN A 576 12.26 7.57 41.86
CA GLN A 576 11.03 7.75 42.68
C GLN A 576 10.55 9.21 42.67
N PRO A 577 10.17 9.73 41.50
CA PRO A 577 10.11 11.17 41.27
C PRO A 577 8.94 11.86 41.98
N TYR A 578 7.87 11.14 42.35
CA TYR A 578 6.67 11.77 42.90
C TYR A 578 6.77 11.96 44.42
N GLU A 579 6.21 13.06 44.94
CA GLU A 579 6.17 13.28 46.40
C GLU A 579 5.27 12.25 47.12
N SER A 580 4.28 11.70 46.41
CA SER A 580 3.38 10.68 46.94
C SER A 580 3.77 9.29 46.44
N LEU A 581 4.10 8.39 47.38
CA LEU A 581 4.38 6.98 47.12
C LEU A 581 3.25 6.28 46.33
N ILE A 582 2.01 6.74 46.50
CA ILE A 582 0.85 6.22 45.78
C ILE A 582 0.97 6.53 44.28
N LEU A 583 1.42 7.74 43.92
CA LEU A 583 1.64 8.13 42.53
C LEU A 583 2.85 7.40 41.91
N ASP A 584 3.92 7.18 42.69
CA ASP A 584 5.05 6.35 42.24
C ASP A 584 4.63 4.91 41.92
N ASN A 585 3.80 4.31 42.79
CA ASN A 585 3.28 2.96 42.57
C ASN A 585 2.36 2.93 41.34
N LEU A 586 1.55 3.96 41.13
CA LEU A 586 0.66 4.06 39.98
C LEU A 586 1.45 4.17 38.66
N GLU A 587 2.52 4.96 38.61
CA GLU A 587 3.37 5.08 37.41
C GLU A 587 4.17 3.79 37.17
N SER A 588 4.62 3.12 38.24
CA SER A 588 5.23 1.79 38.13
C SER A 588 4.28 0.78 37.51
N ALA A 589 3.00 0.77 37.95
CA ALA A 589 1.96 -0.06 37.36
C ALA A 589 1.68 0.32 35.89
N ALA A 590 1.69 1.61 35.54
CA ALA A 590 1.51 2.09 34.18
C ALA A 590 2.60 1.56 33.22
N TYR A 591 3.87 1.61 33.62
CA TYR A 591 4.97 1.03 32.85
C TYR A 591 4.85 -0.48 32.72
N PHE A 592 4.48 -1.18 33.79
CA PHE A 592 4.28 -2.63 33.78
C PHE A 592 3.16 -3.04 32.80
N VAL A 593 2.01 -2.38 32.86
CA VAL A 593 0.90 -2.60 31.92
C VAL A 593 1.33 -2.30 30.48
N SER A 594 2.10 -1.24 30.25
CA SER A 594 2.64 -0.91 28.91
C SER A 594 3.59 -2.00 28.37
N CYS A 595 4.42 -2.59 29.23
CA CYS A 595 5.27 -3.71 28.87
C CYS A 595 4.45 -4.96 28.52
N LEU A 596 3.49 -5.34 29.36
CA LEU A 596 2.59 -6.48 29.12
C LEU A 596 1.80 -6.32 27.81
N TRP A 597 1.28 -5.11 27.56
CA TRP A 597 0.56 -4.80 26.34
C TRP A 597 1.44 -4.94 25.09
N THR A 598 2.69 -4.46 25.15
CA THR A 598 3.64 -4.56 24.03
C THR A 598 4.05 -6.01 23.77
N LEU A 599 4.31 -6.79 24.83
CA LEU A 599 4.60 -8.22 24.74
C LEU A 599 3.43 -8.99 24.11
N ALA A 600 2.20 -8.72 24.56
CA ALA A 600 1.02 -9.35 23.98
C ALA A 600 0.87 -9.06 22.49
N GLY A 601 1.14 -7.83 22.06
CA GLY A 601 1.16 -7.47 20.64
C GLY A 601 2.22 -8.22 19.84
N ILE A 602 3.41 -8.45 20.40
CA ILE A 602 4.46 -9.28 19.77
C ILE A 602 3.97 -10.72 19.59
N ASP A 603 3.35 -11.30 20.61
CA ASP A 603 2.83 -12.67 20.57
C ASP A 603 1.68 -12.80 19.56
N PHE A 604 0.76 -11.83 19.48
CA PHE A 604 -0.32 -11.82 18.49
C PHE A 604 0.17 -11.73 17.04
N TYR A 605 1.36 -11.17 16.81
CA TYR A 605 1.96 -11.16 15.47
C TYR A 605 2.39 -12.56 15.02
N SER A 606 2.76 -13.45 15.95
CA SER A 606 3.10 -14.84 15.66
C SER A 606 1.82 -15.67 15.42
N SER A 607 1.77 -16.44 14.33
CA SER A 607 0.59 -17.20 13.92
C SER A 607 0.29 -18.43 14.79
N ASP A 608 1.26 -18.88 15.59
CA ASP A 608 1.25 -20.24 16.18
C ASP A 608 0.96 -20.25 17.69
N PHE A 609 0.49 -19.13 18.25
CA PHE A 609 0.34 -18.98 19.69
C PHE A 609 -0.91 -19.68 20.23
N THR A 610 -0.72 -20.82 20.90
CA THR A 610 -1.80 -21.71 21.40
C THR A 610 -2.58 -21.14 22.60
N ALA A 611 -2.06 -20.13 23.30
CA ALA A 611 -2.68 -19.56 24.51
C ALA A 611 -3.32 -18.18 24.29
N ARG A 612 -3.74 -17.86 23.05
CA ARG A 612 -4.30 -16.56 22.64
C ARG A 612 -5.39 -16.04 23.58
N ASP A 613 -6.36 -16.86 23.95
CA ASP A 613 -7.50 -16.45 24.80
C ASP A 613 -7.08 -16.12 26.23
N THR A 614 -6.08 -16.84 26.74
CA THR A 614 -5.52 -16.59 28.09
C THR A 614 -4.77 -15.26 28.10
N LEU A 615 -3.95 -15.00 27.08
CA LEU A 615 -3.23 -13.75 26.93
C LEU A 615 -4.19 -12.56 26.80
N LEU A 616 -5.23 -12.69 25.99
CA LEU A 616 -6.28 -11.67 25.83
C LEU A 616 -6.96 -11.35 27.16
N SER A 617 -7.31 -12.37 27.94
CA SER A 617 -7.89 -12.21 29.27
C SER A 617 -6.96 -11.48 30.23
N ILE A 618 -5.66 -11.81 30.22
CA ILE A 618 -4.64 -11.14 31.05
C ILE A 618 -4.52 -9.64 30.68
N CYS A 619 -4.48 -9.32 29.39
CA CYS A 619 -4.44 -7.93 28.91
C CYS A 619 -5.65 -7.13 29.39
N ILE A 620 -6.86 -7.64 29.18
CA ILE A 620 -8.09 -6.94 29.59
C ILE A 620 -8.13 -6.75 31.11
N VAL A 621 -7.88 -7.82 31.87
CA VAL A 621 -7.93 -7.75 33.34
C VAL A 621 -6.88 -6.79 33.90
N SER A 622 -5.65 -6.83 33.39
CA SER A 622 -4.57 -5.93 33.85
C SER A 622 -4.90 -4.45 33.60
N ILE A 623 -5.42 -4.12 32.41
CA ILE A 623 -5.84 -2.75 32.07
C ILE A 623 -7.05 -2.32 32.91
N CYS A 624 -8.06 -3.17 33.07
CA CYS A 624 -9.23 -2.87 33.90
C CYS A 624 -8.84 -2.65 35.36
N LEU A 625 -7.97 -3.48 35.92
CA LEU A 625 -7.47 -3.34 37.28
C LEU A 625 -6.70 -2.02 37.45
N TYR A 626 -5.81 -1.70 36.52
CA TYR A 626 -5.04 -0.46 36.54
C TYR A 626 -5.96 0.77 36.48
N CYS A 627 -6.92 0.79 35.55
CA CYS A 627 -7.92 1.86 35.47
C CYS A 627 -8.73 1.99 36.77
N ALA A 628 -9.19 0.87 37.34
CA ALA A 628 -9.94 0.86 38.59
C ALA A 628 -9.12 1.43 39.75
N CYS A 629 -7.84 1.06 39.87
CA CYS A 629 -6.92 1.61 40.85
C CYS A 629 -6.73 3.13 40.66
N ALA A 630 -6.50 3.59 39.43
CA ALA A 630 -6.34 5.01 39.14
C ALA A 630 -7.59 5.83 39.49
N PHE A 631 -8.79 5.34 39.13
CA PHE A 631 -10.06 5.99 39.47
C PHE A 631 -10.33 6.00 40.98
N PHE A 632 -10.03 4.90 41.67
CA PHE A 632 -10.14 4.83 43.13
C PHE A 632 -9.24 5.87 43.79
N LEU A 633 -7.99 5.99 43.36
CA LEU A 633 -7.05 6.98 43.90
C LEU A 633 -7.50 8.41 43.61
N ALA A 634 -7.97 8.68 42.39
CA ALA A 634 -8.55 9.97 42.04
C ALA A 634 -9.74 10.32 42.94
N TYR A 635 -10.61 9.36 43.25
CA TYR A 635 -11.74 9.56 44.17
C TYR A 635 -11.28 9.97 45.60
N PHE A 636 -10.23 9.35 46.13
CA PHE A 636 -9.70 9.75 47.44
C PHE A 636 -9.04 11.14 47.42
N ASP A 637 -8.32 11.47 46.34
CA ASP A 637 -7.74 12.80 46.16
C ASP A 637 -8.83 13.89 46.09
N VAL A 638 -9.92 13.64 45.35
CA VAL A 638 -11.12 14.49 45.31
C VAL A 638 -11.63 14.72 46.73
N ARG A 639 -11.84 13.64 47.47
CA ARG A 639 -12.38 13.71 48.83
C ARG A 639 -11.48 14.53 49.75
N GLY A 640 -10.16 14.29 49.69
CA GLY A 640 -9.17 15.03 50.47
C GLY A 640 -9.18 16.53 50.15
N LYS A 641 -9.19 16.91 48.86
CA LYS A 641 -9.26 18.32 48.42
C LYS A 641 -10.56 19.00 48.85
N VAL A 642 -11.70 18.31 48.77
CA VAL A 642 -13.01 18.83 49.21
C VAL A 642 -13.04 19.04 50.73
N GLU A 643 -12.53 18.07 51.50
CA GLU A 643 -12.43 18.18 52.95
C GLU A 643 -11.51 19.33 53.37
N ALA A 644 -10.34 19.46 52.72
CA ALA A 644 -9.40 20.55 52.95
C ALA A 644 -10.00 21.93 52.63
N SER A 645 -10.68 22.08 51.47
CA SER A 645 -11.37 23.32 51.07
C SER A 645 -12.48 23.70 52.05
N THR A 646 -13.22 22.71 52.53
CA THR A 646 -14.28 22.91 53.53
C THR A 646 -13.69 23.36 54.87
N ALA A 647 -12.55 22.78 55.29
CA ALA A 647 -11.83 23.19 56.48
C ALA A 647 -11.28 24.63 56.37
N THR A 648 -10.71 25.02 55.22
CA THR A 648 -10.22 26.39 55.00
C THR A 648 -11.36 27.41 55.01
N LYS A 649 -12.50 27.09 54.40
CA LYS A 649 -13.71 27.94 54.47
C LYS A 649 -14.22 28.11 55.90
N LYS A 650 -14.21 27.04 56.70
CA LYS A 650 -14.59 27.11 58.12
C LYS A 650 -13.62 28.00 58.92
N LEU A 651 -12.31 27.84 58.69
CA LEU A 651 -11.27 28.67 59.31
C LEU A 651 -11.38 30.14 58.92
N SER A 652 -11.63 30.46 57.65
CA SER A 652 -11.77 31.85 57.19
C SER A 652 -13.04 32.52 57.73
N VAL A 653 -14.15 31.79 57.81
CA VAL A 653 -15.38 32.27 58.47
C VAL A 653 -15.15 32.50 59.96
N ALA A 654 -14.44 31.60 60.65
CA ALA A 654 -14.10 31.76 62.05
C ALA A 654 -13.16 32.97 62.27
N ALA A 655 -12.15 33.14 61.44
CA ALA A 655 -11.23 34.28 61.48
C ALA A 655 -11.95 35.61 61.23
N ASN A 656 -12.89 35.67 60.27
CA ASN A 656 -13.70 36.86 60.01
C ASN A 656 -14.61 37.21 61.20
N LYS A 657 -15.23 36.21 61.85
CA LYS A 657 -16.01 36.43 63.07
C LYS A 657 -15.16 36.99 64.22
N LEU A 658 -13.95 36.47 64.41
CA LEU A 658 -13.01 36.98 65.42
C LEU A 658 -12.57 38.42 65.11
N ARG A 659 -12.37 38.76 63.84
CA ARG A 659 -12.02 40.11 63.38
C ARG A 659 -13.15 41.11 63.61
N GLU A 660 -14.41 40.70 63.40
CA GLU A 660 -15.60 41.50 63.72
C GLU A 660 -15.80 41.69 65.23
N GLN A 661 -15.44 40.70 66.05
CA GLN A 661 -15.49 40.83 67.52
C GLN A 661 -14.39 41.76 68.04
N SER A 662 -13.18 41.66 67.48
CA SER A 662 -12.06 42.57 67.79
C SER A 662 -12.37 44.02 67.41
N SER A 663 -12.99 44.27 66.25
CA SER A 663 -13.35 45.63 65.84
C SER A 663 -14.46 46.25 66.69
N ARG A 664 -15.36 45.43 67.28
CA ARG A 664 -16.37 45.89 68.24
C ARG A 664 -15.84 46.16 69.64
N HIS A 665 -14.73 45.54 70.06
CA HIS A 665 -14.10 45.79 71.36
C HIS A 665 -13.00 46.86 71.32
N GLY A 666 -12.46 47.19 70.14
CA GLY A 666 -11.46 48.25 69.96
C GLY A 666 -11.98 49.69 70.01
N SER A 667 -13.29 49.90 70.21
CA SER A 667 -13.91 51.23 70.30
C SER A 667 -14.26 51.67 71.73
N VAL A 668 -13.60 51.10 72.75
CA VAL A 668 -13.72 51.57 74.13
C VAL A 668 -12.67 52.65 74.36
N ASN A 669 -13.09 53.91 74.25
CA ASN A 669 -12.32 55.07 74.69
C ASN A 669 -12.02 54.93 76.19
N TRP A 670 -10.74 54.86 76.55
CA TRP A 670 -10.29 55.03 77.94
C TRP A 670 -10.40 56.52 78.30
N PRO A 671 -11.14 56.90 79.36
CA PRO A 671 -11.12 58.26 79.86
C PRO A 671 -9.82 58.48 80.65
N GLY A 672 -9.02 59.45 80.20
CA GLY A 672 -7.87 60.01 80.93
C GLY A 672 -8.19 61.40 81.42
#